data_AF-A0ABD1F9I8-F1
#
_entry.id   AF-A0ABD1F9I8-F1
#
_cell.length_a   1.000
_cell.length_b   1.000
_cell.length_c   1.000
_cell.angle_alpha   90.00
_cell.angle_beta   90.00
_cell.angle_gamma   90.00
#
_symmetry.space_group_name_H-M   'P 1'
#
loop_
_entity.id
_entity.type
_entity.pdbx_description
1 polymer ?
#
loop_
_entity_poly.entity_id
_entity_poly.type
_entity_poly.pdbx_seq_one_letter_code
_entity_poly.pdbx_strand_id
1 'polypeptide(L)'
;MNEEVDVKPPEERPAWPSLEGNSVQVASPHPHMPIPTTPQGPPVNQGFEYELPMELVQQGWKKFWSKRENRPYFWNKLTGESLWEMPSIVKPQFDPITDPLGISVPPPTQTPQPIHTPVPLGKRRASEDIQGPQAKKFILAGPWDLEIPTNVIIFERSPCIYMHSHPEIEAYRCAWLSKLRHCYQELCNSRESIDAPKDSFNRWLMERKVIDTGYDPLLPSNCYPEISLAMYREIMNDIPIKLVRPKFTGDARKQLSRWAEAAKKIMESKNAEAESRKVVKWNVDETFQWLRKTVGATYDDFQDRLAHLKQQCQPHLTETVRASVEGICLKIYNLSCEYAKKVREKSNTILKEQGMELPQHPFPVQAIRKVWCYPVQFAIGCPRLPVVEYLPDRDQALLRYQNDTLAINSLYLQKLEQLYRHSCFDDRKFDLFIPRVWVMLKRYATFLGVNPSPNNANLDIRDTQQSLPVTVFECLNRAFGVTFECFASPLNCYFRQYCSAFADCDSYYGSRGPFLQLRAVSGSFEANPPYCEELMEASVNHMERLLNDSPEPLSFIVLVPDYREPTPAALLRLESSQFKRKQVTIPAFEHEFRHGFQHVLNRTELNVRSNHGTVIVWLQNAAGYHKWEPTEERVQALLEAFRPGRERERDRQELLSPTRQGSTTEKQEVTVH
;
A
#
# COMPACT_ATOMS: atom_id res chain seq x y z
N MET A 1 41.18 -9.83 55.48
CA MET A 1 40.45 -10.58 54.43
C MET A 1 40.23 -9.57 53.31
N ASN A 2 41.18 -9.39 52.38
CA ASN A 2 41.72 -10.38 51.42
C ASN A 2 40.56 -10.84 50.50
N GLU A 3 40.59 -10.66 49.18
CA GLU A 3 41.70 -10.37 48.24
C GLU A 3 41.35 -9.32 47.15
N GLU A 4 42.39 -8.83 46.46
CA GLU A 4 42.33 -7.95 45.27
C GLU A 4 42.62 -8.74 43.97
N VAL A 5 42.68 -8.02 42.83
CA VAL A 5 43.34 -8.37 41.54
C VAL A 5 42.47 -9.22 40.57
N ASP A 6 42.37 -8.98 39.25
CA ASP A 6 43.07 -8.02 38.35
C ASP A 6 42.11 -7.37 37.31
N VAL A 7 42.49 -6.21 36.77
CA VAL A 7 41.90 -5.63 35.54
C VAL A 7 43.04 -5.15 34.64
N LYS A 8 43.11 -5.65 33.41
CA LYS A 8 44.07 -5.19 32.38
C LYS A 8 43.39 -4.55 31.17
N PRO A 9 43.98 -3.48 30.59
CA PRO A 9 43.44 -2.75 29.45
C PRO A 9 43.92 -3.33 28.10
N PRO A 10 43.28 -2.96 26.97
CA PRO A 10 43.87 -3.05 25.64
C PRO A 10 44.67 -1.77 25.29
N GLU A 11 45.87 -1.95 24.74
CA GLU A 11 46.81 -0.89 24.35
C GLU A 11 46.46 -0.22 23.01
N GLU A 12 47.23 0.81 22.67
CA GLU A 12 47.05 1.71 21.53
C GLU A 12 47.45 1.12 20.16
N ARG A 13 47.13 1.89 19.11
CA ARG A 13 47.33 1.59 17.67
C ARG A 13 48.81 1.55 17.28
N PRO A 14 49.12 1.04 16.07
CA PRO A 14 49.65 2.00 15.08
C PRO A 14 49.06 1.88 13.67
N ALA A 15 49.57 2.71 12.76
CA ALA A 15 48.96 3.07 11.48
C ALA A 15 49.48 2.29 10.24
N TRP A 16 48.94 2.68 9.08
CA TRP A 16 49.30 2.37 7.69
C TRP A 16 50.81 2.21 7.38
N PRO A 17 51.10 1.61 6.21
CA PRO A 17 51.85 2.38 5.20
C PRO A 17 51.13 2.48 3.83
N SER A 18 51.74 3.20 2.88
CA SER A 18 51.27 3.45 1.50
C SER A 18 52.47 3.45 0.53
N LEU A 19 52.18 3.45 -0.80
CA LEU A 19 53.13 3.60 -1.93
C LEU A 19 54.08 2.40 -2.14
N GLU A 20 54.50 1.97 -3.34
CA GLU A 20 54.35 2.35 -4.78
C GLU A 20 54.10 1.03 -5.58
N GLY A 21 53.75 0.91 -6.86
CA GLY A 21 53.75 1.82 -8.02
C GLY A 21 54.39 1.08 -9.22
N ASN A 22 53.66 0.85 -10.33
CA ASN A 22 54.28 0.60 -11.63
C ASN A 22 53.35 0.78 -12.85
N SER A 23 53.95 0.94 -14.03
CA SER A 23 53.38 1.64 -15.19
C SER A 23 52.82 0.79 -16.33
N VAL A 24 51.82 1.36 -17.03
CA VAL A 24 51.63 1.43 -18.50
C VAL A 24 52.33 0.38 -19.38
N GLN A 25 51.56 -0.32 -20.23
CA GLN A 25 51.97 -0.57 -21.62
C GLN A 25 50.79 -0.72 -22.60
N VAL A 26 51.05 -0.39 -23.86
CA VAL A 26 50.09 -0.22 -24.97
C VAL A 26 50.32 -1.29 -26.03
N ALA A 27 49.27 -1.90 -26.59
CA ALA A 27 49.29 -2.48 -27.94
C ALA A 27 47.89 -2.73 -28.54
N SER A 28 47.67 -2.21 -29.74
CA SER A 28 46.79 -2.75 -30.80
C SER A 28 47.70 -3.06 -32.02
N PRO A 29 47.27 -3.44 -33.24
CA PRO A 29 45.90 -3.72 -33.76
C PRO A 29 45.79 -4.97 -34.71
N HIS A 30 44.56 -5.25 -35.19
CA HIS A 30 44.10 -5.72 -36.54
C HIS A 30 44.89 -6.79 -37.37
N PRO A 31 44.24 -7.63 -38.24
CA PRO A 31 43.29 -7.25 -39.33
C PRO A 31 42.14 -8.27 -39.56
N HIS A 32 41.26 -8.29 -40.60
CA HIS A 32 41.15 -7.60 -41.91
C HIS A 32 39.67 -7.22 -42.25
N MET A 33 39.51 -6.28 -43.18
CA MET A 33 38.27 -5.86 -43.87
C MET A 33 38.14 -6.59 -45.24
N PRO A 34 36.99 -6.59 -45.95
CA PRO A 34 36.79 -5.52 -46.94
C PRO A 34 35.34 -5.04 -47.23
N ILE A 35 35.29 -3.83 -47.79
CA ILE A 35 34.19 -3.08 -48.47
C ILE A 35 34.82 -2.58 -49.80
N PRO A 36 34.15 -2.02 -50.84
CA PRO A 36 32.79 -1.44 -50.89
C PRO A 36 31.96 -1.72 -52.17
N THR A 37 30.79 -1.07 -52.31
CA THR A 37 30.52 -0.08 -53.37
C THR A 37 29.16 0.61 -53.22
N THR A 38 29.12 1.92 -53.53
CA THR A 38 27.90 2.72 -53.77
C THR A 38 27.76 3.02 -55.26
N PRO A 39 26.57 3.38 -55.75
CA PRO A 39 26.48 4.69 -56.41
C PRO A 39 25.15 5.46 -56.20
N GLN A 40 25.16 6.69 -56.71
CA GLN A 40 24.16 7.76 -56.65
C GLN A 40 22.84 7.45 -57.41
N GLY A 41 21.76 8.18 -57.10
CA GLY A 41 20.61 8.37 -58.01
C GLY A 41 19.21 8.29 -57.36
N PRO A 42 18.22 9.10 -57.79
CA PRO A 42 16.95 9.24 -57.07
C PRO A 42 15.80 8.35 -57.59
N PRO A 43 14.81 8.05 -56.72
CA PRO A 43 13.40 7.89 -57.11
C PRO A 43 12.52 8.89 -56.32
N VAL A 44 11.74 9.75 -56.96
CA VAL A 44 10.48 9.48 -57.67
C VAL A 44 9.36 9.02 -56.73
N ASN A 45 8.34 9.86 -56.65
CA ASN A 45 7.11 9.68 -55.89
C ASN A 45 6.26 8.56 -56.52
N GLN A 46 6.09 7.42 -55.83
CA GLN A 46 5.14 6.38 -56.22
C GLN A 46 4.30 5.97 -55.00
N GLY A 47 3.01 6.34 -55.04
CA GLY A 47 2.06 5.95 -54.01
C GLY A 47 1.67 4.48 -54.17
N PHE A 48 1.88 3.68 -53.12
CA PHE A 48 1.26 2.37 -53.00
C PHE A 48 -0.09 2.51 -52.28
N GLU A 49 -1.16 2.68 -53.05
CA GLU A 49 -2.51 2.39 -52.57
C GLU A 49 -2.61 0.89 -52.28
N TYR A 50 -2.71 0.52 -50.99
CA TYR A 50 -3.10 -0.84 -50.62
C TYR A 50 -4.55 -1.10 -51.08
N GLU A 51 -4.70 -1.72 -52.25
CA GLU A 51 -5.93 -2.42 -52.65
C GLU A 51 -6.25 -3.57 -51.67
N LEU A 52 -7.53 -3.91 -51.58
CA LEU A 52 -8.00 -5.02 -50.74
C LEU A 52 -7.76 -6.37 -51.44
N PRO A 53 -7.39 -7.43 -50.69
CA PRO A 53 -7.38 -8.80 -51.21
C PRO A 53 -8.69 -9.17 -51.91
N MET A 54 -8.59 -9.89 -53.03
CA MET A 54 -9.70 -10.15 -53.93
C MET A 54 -10.84 -10.93 -53.24
N GLU A 55 -10.51 -11.79 -52.28
CA GLU A 55 -11.44 -12.53 -51.43
C GLU A 55 -12.30 -11.60 -50.57
N LEU A 56 -11.70 -10.54 -49.99
CA LEU A 56 -12.44 -9.56 -49.19
C LEU A 56 -13.35 -8.69 -50.07
N VAL A 57 -12.90 -8.35 -51.28
CA VAL A 57 -13.73 -7.63 -52.28
C VAL A 57 -14.93 -8.49 -52.72
N GLN A 58 -14.73 -9.80 -52.93
CA GLN A 58 -15.81 -10.76 -53.21
C GLN A 58 -16.78 -10.89 -52.02
N GLN A 59 -16.28 -10.90 -50.78
CA GLN A 59 -17.09 -10.84 -49.55
C GLN A 59 -17.73 -9.47 -49.29
N GLY A 60 -17.58 -8.49 -50.20
CA GLY A 60 -18.27 -7.21 -50.17
C GLY A 60 -17.54 -6.07 -49.46
N TRP A 61 -16.33 -6.28 -48.97
CA TRP A 61 -15.53 -5.24 -48.31
C TRP A 61 -14.96 -4.23 -49.30
N LYS A 62 -14.95 -2.96 -48.91
CA LYS A 62 -14.32 -1.83 -49.60
C LYS A 62 -13.58 -0.95 -48.60
N LYS A 63 -12.51 -0.28 -49.04
CA LYS A 63 -11.70 0.64 -48.22
C LYS A 63 -12.08 2.09 -48.53
N PHE A 64 -12.17 2.91 -47.49
CA PHE A 64 -12.51 4.33 -47.55
C PHE A 64 -11.57 5.15 -46.66
N TRP A 65 -11.50 6.47 -46.86
CA TRP A 65 -10.72 7.38 -46.01
C TRP A 65 -11.64 8.24 -45.14
N SER A 66 -11.43 8.22 -43.81
CA SER A 66 -12.15 9.12 -42.91
C SER A 66 -11.44 10.47 -42.84
N LYS A 67 -12.10 11.52 -43.37
CA LYS A 67 -11.62 12.91 -43.22
C LYS A 67 -11.65 13.41 -41.76
N ARG A 68 -12.47 12.80 -40.89
CA ARG A 68 -12.57 13.17 -39.47
C ARG A 68 -11.44 12.56 -38.63
N GLU A 69 -11.20 11.26 -38.82
CA GLU A 69 -10.22 10.49 -38.03
C GLU A 69 -8.83 10.44 -38.69
N ASN A 70 -8.67 11.08 -39.86
CA ASN A 70 -7.47 11.12 -40.69
C ASN A 70 -6.80 9.75 -40.92
N ARG A 71 -7.61 8.70 -41.09
CA ARG A 71 -7.17 7.31 -41.28
C ARG A 71 -8.14 6.52 -42.16
N PRO A 72 -7.71 5.39 -42.79
CA PRO A 72 -8.60 4.56 -43.57
C PRO A 72 -9.52 3.71 -42.68
N TYR A 73 -10.64 3.27 -43.26
CA TYR A 73 -11.54 2.27 -42.68
C TYR A 73 -12.08 1.35 -43.78
N PHE A 74 -12.63 0.21 -43.37
CA PHE A 74 -13.18 -0.83 -44.23
C PHE A 74 -14.68 -0.94 -44.01
N TRP A 75 -15.47 -0.94 -45.07
CA TRP A 75 -16.93 -1.07 -45.02
C TRP A 75 -17.39 -2.25 -45.87
N ASN A 76 -18.27 -3.09 -45.32
CA ASN A 76 -18.87 -4.20 -46.04
C ASN A 76 -20.22 -3.79 -46.64
N LYS A 77 -20.35 -3.88 -47.97
CA LYS A 77 -21.58 -3.51 -48.68
C LYS A 77 -22.75 -4.48 -48.49
N LEU A 78 -22.48 -5.70 -48.00
CA LEU A 78 -23.45 -6.78 -47.81
C LEU A 78 -23.97 -6.83 -46.37
N THR A 79 -23.11 -6.58 -45.38
CA THR A 79 -23.50 -6.57 -43.94
C THR A 79 -23.75 -5.17 -43.39
N GLY A 80 -23.28 -4.12 -44.07
CA GLY A 80 -23.35 -2.72 -43.61
C GLY A 80 -22.30 -2.33 -42.57
N GLU A 81 -21.46 -3.27 -42.14
CA GLU A 81 -20.47 -3.12 -41.06
C GLU A 81 -19.29 -2.22 -41.45
N SER A 82 -18.76 -1.45 -40.50
CA SER A 82 -17.55 -0.64 -40.66
C SER A 82 -16.48 -1.01 -39.62
N LEU A 83 -15.27 -1.34 -40.07
CA LEU A 83 -14.11 -1.68 -39.25
C LEU A 83 -12.95 -0.71 -39.50
N TRP A 84 -12.19 -0.37 -38.46
CA TRP A 84 -10.97 0.44 -38.59
C TRP A 84 -9.72 -0.38 -38.92
N GLU A 85 -9.81 -1.70 -38.79
CA GLU A 85 -8.75 -2.67 -39.05
C GLU A 85 -9.17 -3.61 -40.19
N MET A 86 -8.21 -4.26 -40.85
CA MET A 86 -8.50 -5.10 -42.01
C MET A 86 -9.25 -6.38 -41.58
N PRO A 87 -10.39 -6.73 -42.22
CA PRO A 87 -11.15 -7.92 -41.88
C PRO A 87 -10.35 -9.22 -42.09
N SER A 88 -10.43 -10.14 -41.13
CA SER A 88 -9.74 -11.43 -41.19
C SER A 88 -10.42 -12.41 -42.15
N ILE A 89 -9.66 -13.01 -43.07
CA ILE A 89 -10.15 -14.08 -43.96
C ILE A 89 -10.27 -15.39 -43.17
N VAL A 90 -11.45 -15.70 -42.66
CA VAL A 90 -11.75 -17.00 -42.04
C VAL A 90 -12.06 -18.04 -43.11
N LYS A 91 -11.19 -19.03 -43.30
CA LYS A 91 -11.53 -20.24 -44.05
C LYS A 91 -12.26 -21.21 -43.12
N PRO A 92 -13.44 -21.76 -43.47
CA PRO A 92 -14.11 -22.76 -42.66
C PRO A 92 -13.37 -24.09 -42.75
N GLN A 93 -12.69 -24.48 -41.67
CA GLN A 93 -12.27 -25.87 -41.47
C GLN A 93 -13.43 -26.63 -40.83
N PHE A 94 -13.85 -27.71 -41.49
CA PHE A 94 -14.91 -28.61 -41.00
C PHE A 94 -14.36 -29.46 -39.85
N ASP A 95 -15.01 -29.42 -38.69
CA ASP A 95 -14.66 -30.26 -37.53
C ASP A 95 -15.65 -31.45 -37.44
N PRO A 96 -15.19 -32.72 -37.59
CA PRO A 96 -16.06 -33.89 -37.56
C PRO A 96 -16.69 -34.22 -36.19
N ILE A 97 -16.43 -33.46 -35.13
CA ILE A 97 -16.93 -33.75 -33.77
C ILE A 97 -18.32 -33.12 -33.47
N THR A 98 -18.89 -32.34 -34.39
CA THR A 98 -20.24 -31.75 -34.23
C THR A 98 -21.25 -32.22 -35.29
N ASP A 99 -21.45 -33.53 -35.40
CA ASP A 99 -22.60 -34.13 -36.10
C ASP A 99 -23.72 -34.53 -35.10
N PRO A 100 -24.88 -33.86 -35.10
CA PRO A 100 -26.03 -34.22 -34.25
C PRO A 100 -26.92 -35.35 -34.80
N LEU A 101 -26.58 -35.98 -35.94
CA LEU A 101 -27.44 -36.95 -36.64
C LEU A 101 -26.73 -38.28 -37.01
N GLY A 102 -25.83 -38.73 -36.14
CA GLY A 102 -24.89 -39.85 -36.41
C GLY A 102 -25.49 -41.09 -37.10
N ILE A 103 -25.10 -41.29 -38.37
CA ILE A 103 -25.34 -42.52 -39.16
C ILE A 103 -24.08 -42.86 -39.98
N SER A 104 -23.18 -43.68 -39.44
CA SER A 104 -22.49 -44.79 -40.13
C SER A 104 -21.44 -45.49 -39.24
N VAL A 105 -21.23 -46.79 -39.50
CA VAL A 105 -20.59 -47.86 -38.68
C VAL A 105 -19.48 -48.48 -39.58
N PRO A 106 -18.32 -49.09 -39.16
CA PRO A 106 -18.16 -50.15 -38.13
C PRO A 106 -16.89 -50.14 -37.21
N PRO A 107 -16.78 -51.07 -36.23
CA PRO A 107 -15.72 -51.09 -35.21
C PRO A 107 -14.64 -52.19 -35.41
N PRO A 108 -13.51 -52.13 -34.65
CA PRO A 108 -12.66 -53.29 -34.41
C PRO A 108 -12.45 -53.66 -32.92
N THR A 109 -12.90 -54.87 -32.58
CA THR A 109 -12.26 -55.92 -31.73
C THR A 109 -11.58 -55.62 -30.38
N GLN A 110 -11.95 -56.42 -29.37
CA GLN A 110 -11.36 -56.51 -28.01
C GLN A 110 -10.13 -57.43 -27.93
N THR A 111 -9.29 -57.27 -26.89
CA THR A 111 -8.57 -58.36 -26.17
C THR A 111 -8.08 -57.86 -24.79
N PRO A 112 -7.78 -58.72 -23.78
CA PRO A 112 -7.92 -58.35 -22.36
C PRO A 112 -6.63 -58.28 -21.48
N GLN A 113 -6.68 -57.41 -20.46
CA GLN A 113 -6.24 -57.52 -19.04
C GLN A 113 -5.01 -58.39 -18.65
N PRO A 114 -4.15 -57.91 -17.70
CA PRO A 114 -4.42 -58.25 -16.29
C PRO A 114 -4.13 -57.16 -15.23
N ILE A 115 -4.63 -57.43 -14.01
CA ILE A 115 -4.69 -56.61 -12.79
C ILE A 115 -3.42 -56.71 -11.94
N HIS A 116 -2.99 -55.64 -11.24
CA HIS A 116 -2.34 -55.74 -9.90
C HIS A 116 -2.45 -54.42 -9.08
N THR A 117 -2.07 -54.48 -7.79
CA THR A 117 -2.54 -53.71 -6.62
C THR A 117 -1.70 -52.44 -6.24
N PRO A 118 -2.11 -51.60 -5.24
CA PRO A 118 -1.84 -50.14 -5.27
C PRO A 118 -0.90 -49.52 -4.19
N VAL A 119 -0.54 -48.22 -4.42
CA VAL A 119 0.12 -47.19 -3.54
C VAL A 119 1.57 -47.47 -3.07
N PRO A 120 2.43 -46.45 -2.73
CA PRO A 120 2.17 -45.24 -1.91
C PRO A 120 2.50 -43.87 -2.54
N LEU A 121 2.06 -42.79 -1.88
CA LEU A 121 2.30 -41.38 -2.25
C LEU A 121 3.79 -40.99 -2.18
N GLY A 122 4.28 -40.23 -3.17
CA GLY A 122 5.63 -39.64 -3.15
C GLY A 122 5.77 -38.33 -3.94
N LYS A 123 6.04 -37.23 -3.22
CA LYS A 123 6.76 -36.00 -3.64
C LYS A 123 6.45 -35.45 -5.05
N ARG A 124 5.48 -34.54 -5.17
CA ARG A 124 5.37 -33.65 -6.34
C ARG A 124 6.46 -32.59 -6.32
N ARG A 125 7.41 -32.67 -7.27
CA ARG A 125 8.15 -31.49 -7.76
C ARG A 125 7.24 -30.73 -8.73
N ALA A 126 7.36 -29.40 -8.78
CA ALA A 126 6.67 -28.57 -9.75
C ALA A 126 7.67 -28.10 -10.82
N SER A 127 7.56 -28.66 -12.04
CA SER A 127 8.12 -28.16 -13.31
C SER A 127 8.11 -29.31 -14.32
N GLU A 128 7.26 -29.23 -15.35
CA GLU A 128 7.64 -29.44 -16.76
C GLU A 128 6.44 -29.14 -17.67
N ASP A 129 6.73 -28.52 -18.82
CA ASP A 129 5.72 -27.93 -19.71
C ASP A 129 4.99 -28.98 -20.56
N ILE A 130 3.66 -28.92 -20.55
CA ILE A 130 2.85 -29.57 -21.58
C ILE A 130 2.74 -28.60 -22.76
N GLN A 131 3.44 -28.89 -23.85
CA GLN A 131 3.37 -28.14 -25.11
C GLN A 131 2.03 -28.38 -25.82
N GLY A 132 0.97 -27.73 -25.34
CA GLY A 132 -0.22 -27.42 -26.13
C GLY A 132 0.01 -26.15 -26.98
N PRO A 133 -0.88 -25.85 -27.96
CA PRO A 133 -0.86 -24.57 -28.64
C PRO A 133 -0.98 -23.44 -27.61
N GLN A 134 -0.02 -22.52 -27.56
CA GLN A 134 0.01 -21.50 -26.52
C GLN A 134 -1.18 -20.56 -26.65
N ALA A 135 -2.18 -20.76 -25.80
CA ALA A 135 -3.24 -19.80 -25.57
C ALA A 135 -2.56 -18.46 -25.21
N LYS A 136 -2.86 -17.40 -25.97
CA LYS A 136 -2.31 -16.06 -25.73
C LYS A 136 -2.54 -15.70 -24.26
N LYS A 137 -1.46 -15.50 -23.51
CA LYS A 137 -1.53 -15.19 -22.08
C LYS A 137 -2.37 -13.93 -21.88
N PHE A 138 -3.51 -14.07 -21.20
CA PHE A 138 -4.36 -12.94 -20.88
C PHE A 138 -3.68 -12.08 -19.81
N ILE A 139 -3.31 -10.85 -20.15
CA ILE A 139 -2.72 -9.89 -19.24
C ILE A 139 -3.80 -8.86 -18.89
N LEU A 140 -4.15 -8.74 -17.60
CA LEU A 140 -5.12 -7.77 -17.14
C LEU A 140 -4.48 -6.37 -17.03
N ALA A 141 -4.75 -5.52 -18.01
CA ALA A 141 -4.35 -4.12 -17.97
C ALA A 141 -4.99 -3.37 -16.77
N GLY A 142 -4.21 -2.53 -16.11
CA GLY A 142 -4.66 -1.70 -15.00
C GLY A 142 -3.51 -0.92 -14.35
N PRO A 143 -3.75 -0.21 -13.23
CA PRO A 143 -2.71 0.49 -12.47
C PRO A 143 -1.89 -0.47 -11.59
N TRP A 144 -1.42 -1.56 -12.16
CA TRP A 144 -0.66 -2.65 -11.53
C TRP A 144 0.10 -3.44 -12.60
N ASP A 145 1.15 -4.15 -12.19
CA ASP A 145 1.75 -5.20 -13.00
C ASP A 145 1.80 -6.50 -12.16
N LEU A 146 0.82 -7.36 -12.43
CA LEU A 146 0.69 -8.65 -11.77
C LEU A 146 1.57 -9.73 -12.42
N GLU A 147 2.23 -9.44 -13.54
CA GLU A 147 3.05 -10.39 -14.29
C GLU A 147 4.47 -10.50 -13.73
N ILE A 148 4.99 -9.40 -13.17
CA ILE A 148 6.32 -9.32 -12.54
C ILE A 148 6.50 -10.41 -11.46
N PRO A 149 7.45 -11.35 -11.65
CA PRO A 149 7.75 -12.36 -10.65
C PRO A 149 8.50 -11.77 -9.46
N THR A 150 8.30 -12.37 -8.28
CA THR A 150 9.06 -12.02 -7.09
C THR A 150 10.54 -12.35 -7.27
N ASN A 151 11.41 -11.44 -6.82
CA ASN A 151 12.82 -11.73 -6.56
C ASN A 151 13.11 -11.93 -5.06
N VAL A 152 12.06 -12.01 -4.23
CA VAL A 152 12.17 -12.11 -2.78
C VAL A 152 12.30 -13.56 -2.34
N ILE A 153 13.40 -13.84 -1.63
CA ILE A 153 13.62 -15.10 -0.92
C ILE A 153 13.34 -14.86 0.57
N ILE A 154 12.58 -15.76 1.18
CA ILE A 154 12.30 -15.79 2.62
C ILE A 154 12.84 -17.08 3.24
N PHE A 155 12.98 -17.09 4.56
CA PHE A 155 12.96 -18.35 5.30
C PHE A 155 11.55 -18.94 5.30
N GLU A 156 11.45 -20.24 5.01
CA GLU A 156 10.19 -20.99 5.04
C GLU A 156 9.53 -20.90 6.42
N ARG A 157 8.20 -20.79 6.42
CA ARG A 157 7.38 -20.55 7.61
C ARG A 157 6.34 -21.63 7.81
N SER A 158 6.04 -21.95 9.07
CA SER A 158 4.88 -22.79 9.40
C SER A 158 3.58 -22.13 8.91
N PRO A 159 2.58 -22.94 8.50
CA PRO A 159 1.23 -22.44 8.26
C PRO A 159 0.66 -21.72 9.49
N CYS A 160 -0.14 -20.68 9.26
CA CYS A 160 -0.76 -19.88 10.32
C CYS A 160 -1.94 -20.64 10.97
N ILE A 161 -2.16 -20.35 12.26
CA ILE A 161 -3.22 -20.97 13.08
C ILE A 161 -4.46 -20.04 13.15
N TYR A 162 -4.77 -19.40 12.03
CA TYR A 162 -6.01 -18.63 11.89
C TYR A 162 -7.11 -19.53 11.31
N MET A 163 -8.35 -19.26 11.71
CA MET A 163 -9.50 -19.72 10.94
C MET A 163 -9.46 -19.01 9.58
N HIS A 164 -9.83 -19.71 8.51
CA HIS A 164 -10.04 -19.08 7.20
C HIS A 164 -11.14 -18.01 7.30
N SER A 165 -11.04 -16.97 6.48
CA SER A 165 -12.02 -15.90 6.37
C SER A 165 -13.46 -16.39 6.17
N HIS A 166 -14.37 -16.04 7.09
CA HIS A 166 -15.78 -16.46 7.07
C HIS A 166 -16.73 -15.26 7.21
N PRO A 167 -17.63 -14.98 6.24
CA PRO A 167 -18.52 -13.81 6.24
C PRO A 167 -19.25 -13.54 7.55
N GLU A 168 -19.79 -14.58 8.20
CA GLU A 168 -20.53 -14.40 9.46
C GLU A 168 -19.64 -14.03 10.65
N ILE A 169 -18.40 -14.52 10.67
CA ILE A 169 -17.41 -14.15 11.69
C ILE A 169 -16.92 -12.73 11.43
N GLU A 170 -16.75 -12.36 10.17
CA GLU A 170 -16.31 -11.02 9.79
C GLU A 170 -17.36 -9.95 10.09
N ALA A 171 -18.64 -10.21 9.76
CA ALA A 171 -19.75 -9.34 10.15
C ALA A 171 -19.77 -9.13 11.68
N TYR A 172 -19.60 -10.20 12.45
CA TYR A 172 -19.58 -10.17 13.91
C TYR A 172 -18.38 -9.40 14.48
N ARG A 173 -17.16 -9.64 13.95
CA ARG A 173 -15.93 -8.90 14.27
C ARG A 173 -16.09 -7.41 13.98
N CYS A 174 -16.59 -7.07 12.80
CA CYS A 174 -16.76 -5.70 12.35
C CYS A 174 -17.84 -4.95 13.16
N ALA A 175 -18.92 -5.62 13.57
CA ALA A 175 -19.90 -5.05 14.50
C ALA A 175 -19.27 -4.70 15.86
N TRP A 176 -18.41 -5.58 16.41
CA TRP A 176 -17.69 -5.28 17.65
C TRP A 176 -16.67 -4.15 17.51
N LEU A 177 -15.88 -4.11 16.43
CA LEU A 177 -14.94 -2.99 16.21
C LEU A 177 -15.69 -1.66 16.04
N SER A 178 -16.81 -1.67 15.31
CA SER A 178 -17.67 -0.50 15.16
C SER A 178 -18.20 -0.03 16.51
N LYS A 179 -18.69 -0.94 17.36
CA LYS A 179 -19.14 -0.61 18.72
C LYS A 179 -17.99 -0.07 19.60
N LEU A 180 -16.78 -0.62 19.47
CA LEU A 180 -15.61 -0.14 20.20
C LEU A 180 -15.23 1.29 19.81
N ARG A 181 -15.31 1.62 18.50
CA ARG A 181 -15.10 2.99 17.98
C ARG A 181 -16.12 3.99 18.52
N HIS A 182 -17.39 3.61 18.61
CA HIS A 182 -18.43 4.45 19.24
C HIS A 182 -18.17 4.65 20.73
N CYS A 183 -17.84 3.58 21.46
CA CYS A 183 -17.51 3.65 22.89
C CYS A 183 -16.30 4.58 23.15
N TYR A 184 -15.32 4.63 22.25
CA TYR A 184 -14.19 5.54 22.35
C TYR A 184 -14.61 7.02 22.23
N GLN A 185 -15.46 7.35 21.26
CA GLN A 185 -16.06 8.68 21.13
C GLN A 185 -16.89 9.07 22.38
N GLU A 186 -17.73 8.16 22.87
CA GLU A 186 -18.53 8.37 24.09
C GLU A 186 -17.67 8.60 25.32
N LEU A 187 -16.56 7.85 25.48
CA LEU A 187 -15.63 7.99 26.60
C LEU A 187 -14.86 9.32 26.58
N CYS A 188 -14.39 9.77 25.41
CA CYS A 188 -13.75 11.08 25.26
C CYS A 188 -14.72 12.21 25.62
N ASN A 189 -15.96 12.13 25.12
CA ASN A 189 -16.98 13.15 25.36
C ASN A 189 -17.42 13.19 26.83
N SER A 190 -17.78 12.04 27.41
CA SER A 190 -18.32 11.95 28.77
C SER A 190 -17.31 12.21 29.89
N ARG A 191 -16.01 11.92 29.68
CA ARG A 191 -14.97 12.09 30.71
C ARG A 191 -14.15 13.36 30.56
N GLU A 192 -13.87 13.79 29.33
CA GLU A 192 -12.98 14.91 29.04
C GLU A 192 -13.68 16.08 28.30
N SER A 193 -14.96 15.95 27.93
CA SER A 193 -15.71 16.98 27.19
C SER A 193 -15.11 17.34 25.82
N ILE A 194 -14.41 16.38 25.19
CA ILE A 194 -13.86 16.52 23.83
C ILE A 194 -14.41 15.43 22.91
N ASP A 195 -14.38 15.66 21.60
CA ASP A 195 -14.52 14.58 20.63
C ASP A 195 -13.28 13.68 20.62
N ALA A 196 -13.43 12.44 20.15
CA ALA A 196 -12.27 11.60 19.89
C ALA A 196 -11.34 12.30 18.87
N PRO A 197 -10.02 12.41 19.15
CA PRO A 197 -9.09 13.00 18.20
C PRO A 197 -9.14 12.30 16.84
N LYS A 198 -9.10 13.09 15.76
CA LYS A 198 -9.34 12.63 14.39
C LYS A 198 -8.33 11.53 14.02
N ASP A 199 -8.82 10.37 13.59
CA ASP A 199 -8.07 9.17 13.20
C ASP A 199 -7.26 8.47 14.31
N SER A 200 -7.29 8.94 15.57
CA SER A 200 -6.52 8.36 16.68
C SER A 200 -6.88 6.89 16.95
N PHE A 201 -8.15 6.50 16.74
CA PHE A 201 -8.58 5.11 16.87
C PHE A 201 -7.95 4.19 15.81
N ASN A 202 -7.74 4.69 14.58
CA ASN A 202 -7.09 3.93 13.52
C ASN A 202 -5.58 3.82 13.79
N ARG A 203 -4.95 4.91 14.26
CA ARG A 203 -3.55 4.88 14.73
C ARG A 203 -3.36 3.95 15.92
N TRP A 204 -4.27 3.96 16.88
CA TRP A 204 -4.29 3.02 18.01
C TRP A 204 -4.35 1.56 17.56
N LEU A 205 -5.21 1.22 16.59
CA LEU A 205 -5.23 -0.15 16.03
C LEU A 205 -3.88 -0.54 15.42
N MET A 206 -3.26 0.34 14.64
CA MET A 206 -1.95 0.09 14.02
C MET A 206 -0.85 -0.05 15.07
N GLU A 207 -0.76 0.90 16.00
CA GLU A 207 0.22 0.96 17.09
C GLU A 207 0.14 -0.29 17.97
N ARG A 208 -1.06 -0.63 18.47
CA ARG A 208 -1.25 -1.85 19.26
C ARG A 208 -0.83 -3.10 18.47
N LYS A 209 -1.14 -3.19 17.17
CA LYS A 209 -0.74 -4.34 16.32
C LYS A 209 0.76 -4.44 16.05
N VAL A 210 1.58 -3.46 16.43
CA VAL A 210 3.05 -3.60 16.46
C VAL A 210 3.50 -4.56 17.57
N ILE A 211 2.83 -4.50 18.74
CA ILE A 211 3.20 -5.23 19.95
C ILE A 211 2.22 -6.36 20.32
N ASP A 212 1.06 -6.44 19.66
CA ASP A 212 0.03 -7.41 19.94
C ASP A 212 0.50 -8.84 19.62
N THR A 213 0.52 -9.68 20.66
CA THR A 213 0.72 -11.14 20.55
C THR A 213 -0.61 -11.88 20.60
N GLY A 214 -1.72 -11.16 20.41
CA GLY A 214 -3.08 -11.66 20.36
C GLY A 214 -3.39 -12.53 19.14
N TYR A 215 -4.61 -13.05 19.12
CA TYR A 215 -5.03 -14.08 18.16
C TYR A 215 -6.10 -13.62 17.16
N ASP A 216 -6.63 -12.40 17.28
CA ASP A 216 -7.55 -11.82 16.30
C ASP A 216 -6.75 -10.96 15.31
N PRO A 217 -7.02 -11.02 13.99
CA PRO A 217 -6.27 -10.25 13.00
C PRO A 217 -6.55 -8.73 13.06
N LEU A 218 -7.64 -8.28 13.67
CA LEU A 218 -8.07 -6.89 13.65
C LEU A 218 -8.07 -6.25 15.05
N LEU A 219 -8.71 -6.90 16.03
CA LEU A 219 -8.80 -6.41 17.41
C LEU A 219 -7.48 -6.73 18.15
N PRO A 220 -6.79 -5.76 18.77
CA PRO A 220 -5.69 -6.05 19.68
C PRO A 220 -6.21 -6.76 20.93
N SER A 221 -5.48 -7.76 21.45
CA SER A 221 -5.96 -8.60 22.56
C SER A 221 -4.91 -9.11 23.53
N ASN A 222 -3.61 -8.92 23.26
CA ASN A 222 -2.51 -9.27 24.17
C ASN A 222 -1.29 -8.34 23.93
N CYS A 223 -1.41 -7.10 24.39
CA CYS A 223 -0.41 -6.04 24.31
C CYS A 223 0.15 -5.72 25.71
N TYR A 224 1.45 -5.45 25.81
CA TYR A 224 2.08 -4.89 27.00
C TYR A 224 3.02 -3.74 26.62
N PRO A 225 2.93 -2.54 27.24
CA PRO A 225 1.94 -2.15 28.24
C PRO A 225 0.52 -2.04 27.65
N GLU A 226 -0.51 -2.23 28.46
CA GLU A 226 -1.93 -2.21 28.05
C GLU A 226 -2.37 -0.81 27.58
N ILE A 227 -1.87 0.24 28.25
CA ILE A 227 -2.15 1.64 27.92
C ILE A 227 -1.35 2.01 26.65
N SER A 228 -2.06 2.51 25.65
CA SER A 228 -1.45 3.05 24.43
C SER A 228 -0.98 4.48 24.66
N LEU A 229 0.32 4.70 24.52
CA LEU A 229 0.92 6.02 24.65
C LEU A 229 0.53 6.94 23.48
N ALA A 230 0.34 6.39 22.26
CA ALA A 230 -0.21 7.12 21.12
C ALA A 230 -1.61 7.66 21.44
N MET A 231 -2.55 6.79 21.80
CA MET A 231 -3.92 7.19 22.16
C MET A 231 -3.94 8.20 23.33
N TYR A 232 -3.12 7.97 24.36
CA TYR A 232 -2.99 8.87 25.50
C TYR A 232 -2.51 10.27 25.08
N ARG A 233 -1.43 10.36 24.29
CA ARG A 233 -0.88 11.63 23.80
C ARG A 233 -1.88 12.39 22.95
N GLU A 234 -2.59 11.70 22.05
CA GLU A 234 -3.59 12.33 21.19
C GLU A 234 -4.79 12.89 21.98
N ILE A 235 -5.29 12.15 22.98
CA ILE A 235 -6.34 12.66 23.87
C ILE A 235 -5.83 13.87 24.66
N MET A 236 -4.63 13.79 25.24
CA MET A 236 -4.02 14.88 26.00
C MET A 236 -3.80 16.16 25.18
N ASN A 237 -3.48 16.03 23.89
CA ASN A 237 -3.27 17.18 23.00
C ASN A 237 -4.55 17.99 22.72
N ASP A 238 -5.72 17.34 22.75
CA ASP A 238 -7.02 17.99 22.56
C ASP A 238 -7.65 18.46 23.90
N ILE A 239 -7.00 18.25 25.06
CA ILE A 239 -7.40 18.77 26.38
C ILE A 239 -6.71 20.11 26.67
N PRO A 240 -7.41 21.16 27.16
CA PRO A 240 -8.82 21.20 27.59
C PRO A 240 -9.82 21.41 26.45
N ILE A 241 -9.36 21.88 25.29
CA ILE A 241 -10.11 21.94 24.02
C ILE A 241 -9.15 21.73 22.85
N LYS A 242 -9.63 21.07 21.79
CA LYS A 242 -8.95 20.98 20.52
C LYS A 242 -8.68 22.38 19.96
N LEU A 243 -7.42 22.65 19.64
CA LEU A 243 -7.00 23.90 19.02
C LEU A 243 -7.07 23.80 17.50
N VAL A 244 -7.60 24.83 16.87
CA VAL A 244 -7.62 24.98 15.41
C VAL A 244 -6.88 26.27 15.05
N ARG A 245 -6.13 26.30 13.95
CA ARG A 245 -5.49 27.53 13.46
C ARG A 245 -6.58 28.56 13.13
N PRO A 246 -6.68 29.69 13.87
CA PRO A 246 -7.75 30.66 13.62
C PRO A 246 -7.55 31.34 12.26
N LYS A 247 -8.64 31.64 11.55
CA LYS A 247 -8.57 32.34 10.24
C LYS A 247 -8.53 33.86 10.39
N PHE A 248 -9.07 34.38 11.49
CA PHE A 248 -9.22 35.81 11.75
C PHE A 248 -8.87 36.14 13.21
N THR A 249 -8.44 37.38 13.47
CA THR A 249 -8.13 37.90 14.82
C THR A 249 -9.27 37.69 15.81
N GLY A 250 -10.52 37.86 15.37
CA GLY A 250 -11.71 37.62 16.20
C GLY A 250 -11.85 36.16 16.65
N ASP A 251 -11.41 35.20 15.84
CA ASP A 251 -11.43 33.78 16.19
C ASP A 251 -10.26 33.40 17.09
N ALA A 252 -9.09 34.03 16.92
CA ALA A 252 -7.96 33.90 17.84
C ALA A 252 -8.35 34.35 19.26
N ARG A 253 -9.02 35.51 19.39
CA ARG A 253 -9.58 36.00 20.66
C ARG A 253 -10.60 35.03 21.28
N LYS A 254 -11.52 34.49 20.48
CA LYS A 254 -12.50 33.49 20.93
C LYS A 254 -11.81 32.21 21.40
N GLN A 255 -10.80 31.72 20.68
CA GLN A 255 -10.09 30.50 21.04
C GLN A 255 -9.33 30.66 22.36
N LEU A 256 -8.64 31.78 22.57
CA LEU A 256 -8.00 32.11 23.84
C LEU A 256 -9.02 32.11 25.01
N SER A 257 -10.16 32.79 24.82
CA SER A 257 -11.23 32.84 25.83
C SER A 257 -11.79 31.45 26.16
N ARG A 258 -12.11 30.65 25.13
CA ARG A 258 -12.65 29.28 25.32
C ARG A 258 -11.65 28.35 25.98
N TRP A 259 -10.36 28.48 25.65
CA TRP A 259 -9.30 27.67 26.26
C TRP A 259 -9.16 27.99 27.74
N ALA A 260 -9.10 29.28 28.09
CA ALA A 260 -9.01 29.74 29.48
C ALA A 260 -10.21 29.29 30.32
N GLU A 261 -11.42 29.40 29.78
CA GLU A 261 -12.65 28.95 30.44
C GLU A 261 -12.69 27.42 30.62
N ALA A 262 -12.31 26.65 29.61
CA ALA A 262 -12.23 25.19 29.70
C ALA A 262 -11.18 24.72 30.71
N ALA A 263 -9.99 25.35 30.74
CA ALA A 263 -8.95 25.07 31.72
C ALA A 263 -9.44 25.27 33.16
N LYS A 264 -10.12 26.40 33.42
CA LYS A 264 -10.74 26.69 34.72
C LYS A 264 -11.84 25.68 35.07
N LYS A 265 -12.71 25.34 34.11
CA LYS A 265 -13.76 24.33 34.30
C LYS A 265 -13.20 22.96 34.70
N ILE A 266 -12.07 22.52 34.13
CA ILE A 266 -11.41 21.26 34.54
C ILE A 266 -10.97 21.33 36.02
N MET A 267 -10.31 22.43 36.42
CA MET A 267 -9.86 22.64 37.80
C MET A 267 -11.00 22.71 38.84
N GLU A 268 -12.17 23.22 38.43
CA GLU A 268 -13.36 23.35 39.29
C GLU A 268 -14.18 22.05 39.35
N SER A 269 -14.22 21.26 38.27
CA SER A 269 -15.04 20.04 38.17
C SER A 269 -14.32 18.74 38.55
N LYS A 270 -12.98 18.71 38.51
CA LYS A 270 -12.17 17.53 38.84
C LYS A 270 -11.43 17.68 40.16
N ASN A 271 -10.99 16.57 40.73
CA ASN A 271 -10.22 16.56 41.98
C ASN A 271 -8.75 17.00 41.78
N ALA A 272 -8.57 18.25 41.37
CA ALA A 272 -7.26 18.87 41.22
C ALA A 272 -6.60 19.15 42.58
N GLU A 273 -5.27 19.25 42.60
CA GLU A 273 -4.53 19.68 43.78
C GLU A 273 -4.85 21.16 44.12
N ALA A 274 -4.81 21.51 45.41
CA ALA A 274 -5.09 22.87 45.86
C ALA A 274 -4.16 23.93 45.23
N GLU A 275 -2.88 23.62 45.04
CA GLU A 275 -1.93 24.56 44.43
C GLU A 275 -2.14 24.68 42.91
N SER A 276 -2.26 23.54 42.21
CA SER A 276 -2.63 23.49 40.80
C SER A 276 -3.90 24.30 40.49
N ARG A 277 -4.95 24.23 41.34
CA ARG A 277 -6.15 25.06 41.21
C ARG A 277 -5.87 26.56 41.32
N LYS A 278 -5.01 27.00 42.25
CA LYS A 278 -4.64 28.42 42.40
C LYS A 278 -3.89 28.92 41.17
N VAL A 279 -2.87 28.18 40.72
CA VAL A 279 -2.01 28.57 39.59
C VAL A 279 -2.84 28.72 38.32
N VAL A 280 -3.67 27.73 37.98
CA VAL A 280 -4.51 27.80 36.77
C VAL A 280 -5.55 28.90 36.90
N LYS A 281 -6.23 29.03 38.05
CA LYS A 281 -7.22 30.10 38.26
C LYS A 281 -6.61 31.49 38.11
N TRP A 282 -5.44 31.73 38.69
CA TRP A 282 -4.74 33.02 38.61
C TRP A 282 -4.38 33.38 37.16
N ASN A 283 -3.76 32.46 36.42
CA ASN A 283 -3.39 32.65 35.01
C ASN A 283 -4.61 32.90 34.10
N VAL A 284 -5.72 32.20 34.37
CA VAL A 284 -7.00 32.38 33.66
C VAL A 284 -7.62 33.74 33.99
N ASP A 285 -7.72 34.10 35.27
CA ASP A 285 -8.31 35.37 35.70
C ASP A 285 -7.44 36.57 35.23
N GLU A 286 -6.10 36.45 35.18
CA GLU A 286 -5.20 37.44 34.57
C GLU A 286 -5.45 37.57 33.05
N THR A 287 -5.59 36.45 32.35
CA THR A 287 -5.90 36.45 30.91
C THR A 287 -7.27 37.09 30.62
N PHE A 288 -8.28 36.86 31.46
CA PHE A 288 -9.56 37.57 31.36
C PHE A 288 -9.49 39.05 31.75
N GLN A 289 -8.52 39.47 32.57
CA GLN A 289 -8.26 40.90 32.80
C GLN A 289 -7.59 41.54 31.58
N TRP A 290 -6.58 40.88 30.99
CA TRP A 290 -5.93 41.32 29.76
C TRP A 290 -6.94 41.42 28.60
N LEU A 291 -7.77 40.40 28.38
CA LEU A 291 -8.83 40.38 27.37
C LEU A 291 -9.88 41.50 27.50
N ARG A 292 -10.01 42.11 28.68
CA ARG A 292 -10.90 43.25 28.97
C ARG A 292 -10.21 44.61 28.87
N LYS A 293 -8.92 44.70 29.25
CA LYS A 293 -8.15 45.94 29.23
C LYS A 293 -7.55 46.26 27.86
N THR A 294 -7.13 45.24 27.11
CA THR A 294 -6.42 45.42 25.84
C THR A 294 -7.40 45.69 24.70
N VAL A 295 -7.32 46.89 24.13
CA VAL A 295 -8.06 47.32 22.94
C VAL A 295 -7.12 47.28 21.73
N GLY A 296 -7.58 46.73 20.62
CA GLY A 296 -6.78 46.71 19.37
C GLY A 296 -5.69 45.65 19.26
N ALA A 297 -5.67 44.63 20.15
CA ALA A 297 -4.74 43.50 20.06
C ALA A 297 -4.81 42.79 18.69
N THR A 298 -3.64 42.45 18.17
CA THR A 298 -3.42 41.79 16.88
C THR A 298 -3.71 40.29 16.93
N TYR A 299 -3.62 39.60 15.79
CA TYR A 299 -3.73 38.14 15.73
C TYR A 299 -2.63 37.47 16.57
N ASP A 300 -1.39 37.95 16.44
CA ASP A 300 -0.21 37.37 17.09
C ASP A 300 -0.24 37.57 18.61
N ASP A 301 -0.68 38.75 19.09
CA ASP A 301 -0.91 39.00 20.53
C ASP A 301 -1.81 37.93 21.17
N PHE A 302 -2.85 37.47 20.45
CA PHE A 302 -3.74 36.41 20.94
C PHE A 302 -3.10 35.01 20.86
N GLN A 303 -2.22 34.75 19.88
CA GLN A 303 -1.49 33.48 19.80
C GLN A 303 -0.43 33.39 20.89
N ASP A 304 0.37 34.44 21.10
CA ASP A 304 1.41 34.51 22.12
C ASP A 304 0.80 34.41 23.52
N ARG A 305 -0.31 35.11 23.77
CA ARG A 305 -1.04 35.01 25.04
C ARG A 305 -1.62 33.61 25.27
N LEU A 306 -2.06 32.91 24.23
CA LEU A 306 -2.49 31.51 24.32
C LEU A 306 -1.30 30.57 24.57
N ALA A 307 -0.18 30.76 23.90
CA ALA A 307 1.03 29.97 24.10
C ALA A 307 1.56 30.11 25.54
N HIS A 308 1.62 31.34 26.06
CA HIS A 308 1.97 31.62 27.44
C HIS A 308 1.00 30.96 28.43
N LEU A 309 -0.32 31.14 28.24
CA LEU A 309 -1.33 30.54 29.11
C LEU A 309 -1.25 29.00 29.10
N LYS A 310 -1.02 28.37 27.94
CA LYS A 310 -0.75 26.93 27.84
C LYS A 310 0.50 26.54 28.60
N GLN A 311 1.60 27.26 28.45
CA GLN A 311 2.85 26.97 29.14
C GLN A 311 2.68 26.94 30.67
N GLN A 312 1.91 27.88 31.23
CA GLN A 312 1.65 27.95 32.66
C GLN A 312 0.62 26.91 33.14
N CYS A 313 -0.43 26.63 32.36
CA CYS A 313 -1.56 25.82 32.84
C CYS A 313 -1.51 24.34 32.41
N GLN A 314 -0.92 23.99 31.27
CA GLN A 314 -0.98 22.64 30.71
C GLN A 314 -0.43 21.55 31.67
N PRO A 315 0.70 21.73 32.39
CA PRO A 315 1.20 20.71 33.32
C PRO A 315 0.17 20.35 34.41
N HIS A 316 -0.49 21.35 34.98
CA HIS A 316 -1.54 21.18 36.01
C HIS A 316 -2.80 20.52 35.46
N LEU A 317 -3.19 20.83 34.20
CA LEU A 317 -4.29 20.17 33.51
C LEU A 317 -3.97 18.70 33.25
N THR A 318 -2.79 18.41 32.68
CA THR A 318 -2.32 17.06 32.37
C THR A 318 -2.22 16.18 33.61
N GLU A 319 -1.71 16.70 34.73
CA GLU A 319 -1.72 15.99 36.03
C GLU A 319 -3.15 15.65 36.47
N THR A 320 -4.04 16.64 36.48
CA THR A 320 -5.42 16.50 36.95
C THR A 320 -6.24 15.48 36.12
N VAL A 321 -5.99 15.39 34.81
CA VAL A 321 -6.73 14.49 33.92
C VAL A 321 -6.04 13.13 33.69
N ARG A 322 -4.78 12.93 34.12
CA ARG A 322 -3.96 11.75 33.81
C ARG A 322 -4.72 10.42 34.00
N ALA A 323 -5.18 10.16 35.22
CA ALA A 323 -5.85 8.91 35.57
C ALA A 323 -7.16 8.68 34.79
N SER A 324 -7.84 9.76 34.37
CA SER A 324 -9.06 9.67 33.58
C SER A 324 -8.76 9.28 32.13
N VAL A 325 -7.73 9.88 31.52
CA VAL A 325 -7.25 9.56 30.15
C VAL A 325 -6.65 8.15 30.08
N GLU A 326 -5.84 7.76 31.06
CA GLU A 326 -5.37 6.37 31.23
C GLU A 326 -6.55 5.40 31.35
N GLY A 327 -7.57 5.78 32.13
CA GLY A 327 -8.81 5.04 32.27
C GLY A 327 -9.67 4.95 31.00
N ILE A 328 -9.52 5.86 30.03
CA ILE A 328 -10.12 5.72 28.68
C ILE A 328 -9.34 4.68 27.89
N CYS A 329 -8.01 4.84 27.81
CA CYS A 329 -7.12 3.96 27.05
C CYS A 329 -7.24 2.50 27.50
N LEU A 330 -7.16 2.28 28.81
CA LEU A 330 -7.28 0.96 29.43
C LEU A 330 -8.69 0.36 29.23
N LYS A 331 -9.76 1.17 29.27
CA LYS A 331 -11.13 0.67 29.03
C LYS A 331 -11.31 0.22 27.59
N ILE A 332 -10.78 0.95 26.61
CA ILE A 332 -10.84 0.58 25.20
C ILE A 332 -10.02 -0.69 24.92
N TYR A 333 -8.81 -0.79 25.46
CA TYR A 333 -8.02 -2.02 25.36
C TYR A 333 -8.75 -3.23 25.97
N ASN A 334 -9.27 -3.13 27.20
CA ASN A 334 -9.96 -4.23 27.87
C ASN A 334 -11.24 -4.68 27.13
N LEU A 335 -12.01 -3.73 26.55
CA LEU A 335 -13.14 -4.07 25.69
C LEU A 335 -12.69 -4.76 24.40
N SER A 336 -11.58 -4.35 23.79
CA SER A 336 -10.98 -5.03 22.63
C SER A 336 -10.63 -6.49 22.93
N CYS A 337 -9.99 -6.75 24.08
CA CYS A 337 -9.68 -8.10 24.54
C CYS A 337 -10.95 -8.96 24.73
N GLU A 338 -11.99 -8.39 25.34
CA GLU A 338 -13.30 -9.05 25.51
C GLU A 338 -13.96 -9.38 24.15
N TYR A 339 -13.88 -8.45 23.20
CA TYR A 339 -14.51 -8.60 21.89
C TYR A 339 -13.74 -9.59 21.00
N ALA A 340 -12.41 -9.57 21.04
CA ALA A 340 -11.56 -10.58 20.39
C ALA A 340 -11.90 -11.99 20.92
N LYS A 341 -12.10 -12.14 22.24
CA LYS A 341 -12.51 -13.40 22.87
C LYS A 341 -13.85 -13.89 22.33
N LYS A 342 -14.88 -13.03 22.26
CA LYS A 342 -16.19 -13.38 21.68
C LYS A 342 -16.10 -13.79 20.21
N VAL A 343 -15.28 -13.10 19.42
CA VAL A 343 -15.04 -13.45 18.00
C VAL A 343 -14.36 -14.81 17.89
N ARG A 344 -13.37 -15.11 18.74
CA ARG A 344 -12.68 -16.41 18.80
C ARG A 344 -13.59 -17.54 19.26
N GLU A 345 -14.43 -17.31 20.27
CA GLU A 345 -15.44 -18.27 20.73
C GLU A 345 -16.42 -18.61 19.60
N LYS A 346 -16.98 -17.61 18.92
CA LYS A 346 -17.87 -17.83 17.76
C LYS A 346 -17.17 -18.56 16.61
N SER A 347 -15.91 -18.22 16.33
CA SER A 347 -15.09 -18.89 15.32
C SER A 347 -14.92 -20.39 15.64
N ASN A 348 -14.62 -20.70 16.90
CA ASN A 348 -14.46 -22.08 17.36
C ASN A 348 -15.78 -22.87 17.31
N THR A 349 -16.94 -22.24 17.55
CA THR A 349 -18.24 -22.89 17.39
C THR A 349 -18.49 -23.31 15.95
N ILE A 350 -18.31 -22.42 14.97
CA ILE A 350 -18.50 -22.74 13.53
C ILE A 350 -17.55 -23.86 13.08
N LEU A 351 -16.29 -23.86 13.56
CA LEU A 351 -15.36 -24.94 13.25
C LEU A 351 -15.83 -26.29 13.82
N LYS A 352 -16.28 -26.32 15.08
CA LYS A 352 -16.78 -27.54 15.74
C LYS A 352 -18.03 -28.10 15.06
N GLU A 353 -18.96 -27.24 14.64
CA GLU A 353 -20.15 -27.62 13.87
C GLU A 353 -19.80 -28.31 12.53
N GLN A 354 -18.60 -28.06 12.00
CA GLN A 354 -18.07 -28.67 10.77
C GLN A 354 -17.03 -29.77 11.04
N GLY A 355 -16.86 -30.23 12.29
CA GLY A 355 -15.88 -31.26 12.65
C GLY A 355 -14.43 -30.83 12.51
N MET A 356 -14.14 -29.52 12.57
CA MET A 356 -12.80 -28.94 12.49
C MET A 356 -12.38 -28.35 13.84
N GLU A 357 -11.09 -28.40 14.15
CA GLU A 357 -10.49 -27.68 15.27
C GLU A 357 -9.14 -27.05 14.85
N LEU A 358 -8.77 -25.95 15.49
CA LEU A 358 -7.48 -25.31 15.27
C LEU A 358 -6.38 -25.98 16.11
N PRO A 359 -5.17 -26.19 15.56
CA PRO A 359 -4.02 -26.65 16.33
C PRO A 359 -3.73 -25.76 17.56
N GLN A 360 -3.39 -26.36 18.69
CA GLN A 360 -3.05 -25.61 19.91
C GLN A 360 -1.66 -24.94 19.82
N HIS A 361 -0.76 -25.49 19.01
CA HIS A 361 0.61 -25.02 18.85
C HIS A 361 1.02 -24.97 17.38
N PRO A 362 1.95 -24.08 16.98
CA PRO A 362 2.50 -24.07 15.63
C PRO A 362 3.21 -25.38 15.31
N PHE A 363 3.09 -25.85 14.06
CA PHE A 363 3.86 -26.99 13.60
C PHE A 363 5.36 -26.70 13.68
N PRO A 364 6.19 -27.62 14.22
CA PRO A 364 7.63 -27.42 14.33
C PRO A 364 8.29 -27.38 12.94
N VAL A 365 9.04 -26.32 12.66
CA VAL A 365 9.83 -26.20 11.43
C VAL A 365 11.04 -27.13 11.56
N GLN A 366 11.02 -28.25 10.81
CA GLN A 366 12.09 -29.26 10.89
C GLN A 366 13.44 -28.81 10.32
N ALA A 367 13.45 -27.84 9.40
CA ALA A 367 14.66 -27.26 8.82
C ALA A 367 14.41 -25.83 8.33
N ILE A 368 15.35 -24.91 8.58
CA ILE A 368 15.32 -23.55 8.05
C ILE A 368 15.72 -23.60 6.57
N ARG A 369 14.74 -23.46 5.66
CA ARG A 369 14.95 -23.48 4.20
C ARG A 369 14.77 -22.09 3.61
N LYS A 370 15.67 -21.67 2.71
CA LYS A 370 15.49 -20.49 1.85
C LYS A 370 14.54 -20.86 0.70
N VAL A 371 13.46 -20.10 0.51
CA VAL A 371 12.44 -20.33 -0.53
C VAL A 371 11.94 -19.01 -1.13
N TRP A 372 11.48 -19.03 -2.38
CA TRP A 372 10.76 -17.90 -2.97
C TRP A 372 9.53 -17.53 -2.12
N CYS A 373 9.24 -16.24 -1.95
CA CYS A 373 8.12 -15.83 -1.11
C CYS A 373 6.76 -16.29 -1.67
N TYR A 374 5.94 -16.89 -0.80
CA TYR A 374 4.61 -17.40 -1.12
C TYR A 374 3.58 -16.77 -0.16
N PRO A 375 2.29 -16.67 -0.56
CA PRO A 375 1.23 -16.15 0.32
C PRO A 375 1.12 -16.94 1.63
N VAL A 376 0.46 -16.38 2.67
CA VAL A 376 0.34 -17.12 3.93
C VAL A 376 -0.52 -18.38 3.74
N GLN A 377 -0.02 -19.52 4.22
CA GLN A 377 -0.73 -20.80 4.21
C GLN A 377 -1.43 -21.03 5.55
N PHE A 378 -2.55 -21.75 5.53
CA PHE A 378 -3.35 -22.04 6.71
C PHE A 378 -3.10 -23.46 7.23
N ALA A 379 -3.14 -23.64 8.55
CA ALA A 379 -2.93 -24.92 9.22
C ALA A 379 -4.09 -25.91 9.08
N ILE A 380 -5.29 -25.42 8.77
CA ILE A 380 -6.54 -26.19 8.60
C ILE A 380 -7.12 -25.98 7.20
N GLY A 381 -8.11 -26.80 6.83
CA GLY A 381 -8.91 -26.57 5.63
C GLY A 381 -9.89 -25.39 5.77
N CYS A 382 -10.38 -24.85 4.65
CA CYS A 382 -11.42 -23.84 4.68
C CYS A 382 -12.76 -24.48 5.13
N PRO A 383 -13.46 -23.90 6.13
CA PRO A 383 -14.82 -24.29 6.42
C PRO A 383 -15.74 -23.89 5.26
N ARG A 384 -16.91 -24.52 5.17
CA ARG A 384 -17.98 -24.13 4.24
C ARG A 384 -18.35 -22.67 4.52
N LEU A 385 -18.29 -21.84 3.48
CA LEU A 385 -18.70 -20.45 3.54
C LEU A 385 -20.19 -20.31 3.17
N PRO A 386 -20.92 -19.36 3.76
CA PRO A 386 -22.28 -19.03 3.34
C PRO A 386 -22.25 -18.33 1.97
N VAL A 387 -23.38 -18.40 1.26
CA VAL A 387 -23.57 -17.67 0.00
C VAL A 387 -23.56 -16.17 0.28
N VAL A 388 -22.81 -15.44 -0.55
CA VAL A 388 -22.84 -13.98 -0.64
C VAL A 388 -23.40 -13.63 -2.01
N GLU A 389 -24.37 -12.72 -2.05
CA GLU A 389 -25.02 -12.33 -3.29
C GLU A 389 -24.10 -11.42 -4.11
N TYR A 390 -24.00 -11.71 -5.40
CA TYR A 390 -23.27 -10.93 -6.39
C TYR A 390 -24.28 -10.21 -7.29
N LEU A 391 -24.26 -8.87 -7.27
CA LEU A 391 -25.11 -8.02 -8.07
C LEU A 391 -24.22 -7.20 -9.02
N PRO A 392 -24.03 -7.63 -10.28
CA PRO A 392 -23.26 -6.88 -11.26
C PRO A 392 -24.01 -5.63 -11.72
N ASP A 393 -23.31 -4.51 -11.79
CA ASP A 393 -23.71 -3.29 -12.49
C ASP A 393 -22.69 -3.00 -13.61
N ARG A 394 -22.90 -1.95 -14.40
CA ARG A 394 -22.09 -1.64 -15.58
C ARG A 394 -20.60 -1.44 -15.26
N ASP A 395 -20.32 -0.59 -14.26
CA ASP A 395 -18.96 -0.16 -13.92
C ASP A 395 -18.52 -0.62 -12.51
N GLN A 396 -19.45 -1.13 -11.70
CA GLN A 396 -19.23 -1.65 -10.36
C GLN A 396 -19.92 -3.01 -10.15
N ALA A 397 -19.50 -3.74 -9.12
CA ALA A 397 -20.21 -4.87 -8.55
C ALA A 397 -20.60 -4.56 -7.10
N LEU A 398 -21.80 -4.95 -6.71
CA LEU A 398 -22.27 -4.89 -5.32
C LEU A 398 -22.28 -6.31 -4.74
N LEU A 399 -21.62 -6.47 -3.60
CA LEU A 399 -21.60 -7.72 -2.84
C LEU A 399 -22.46 -7.56 -1.59
N ARG A 400 -23.50 -8.40 -1.44
CA ARG A 400 -24.44 -8.33 -0.32
C ARG A 400 -24.41 -9.60 0.53
N TYR A 401 -24.26 -9.41 1.84
CA TYR A 401 -24.39 -10.48 2.83
C TYR A 401 -25.17 -9.94 4.04
N GLN A 402 -26.27 -10.60 4.38
CA GLN A 402 -27.22 -10.11 5.37
C GLN A 402 -27.63 -8.65 5.05
N ASN A 403 -27.44 -7.71 5.99
CA ASN A 403 -27.81 -6.30 5.83
C ASN A 403 -26.67 -5.42 5.27
N ASP A 404 -25.48 -5.99 5.02
CA ASP A 404 -24.30 -5.28 4.58
C ASP A 404 -24.11 -5.37 3.07
N THR A 405 -24.04 -4.22 2.40
CA THR A 405 -23.74 -4.10 0.96
C THR A 405 -22.43 -3.33 0.76
N LEU A 406 -21.53 -3.89 -0.04
CA LEU A 406 -20.20 -3.35 -0.31
C LEU A 406 -20.01 -3.20 -1.83
N ALA A 407 -19.43 -2.09 -2.26
CA ALA A 407 -19.19 -1.80 -3.68
C ALA A 407 -17.70 -2.01 -4.05
N ILE A 408 -17.46 -2.38 -5.30
CA ILE A 408 -16.12 -2.44 -5.91
C ILE A 408 -16.23 -2.18 -7.42
N ASN A 409 -15.33 -1.38 -7.99
CA ASN A 409 -15.24 -1.18 -9.44
C ASN A 409 -14.97 -2.51 -10.16
N SER A 410 -15.63 -2.77 -11.28
CA SER A 410 -15.53 -4.06 -12.01
C SER A 410 -14.08 -4.40 -12.40
N LEU A 411 -13.26 -3.40 -12.74
CA LEU A 411 -11.83 -3.55 -13.02
C LEU A 411 -11.04 -4.04 -11.79
N TYR A 412 -11.40 -3.60 -10.58
CA TYR A 412 -10.75 -4.05 -9.34
C TYR A 412 -11.26 -5.42 -8.90
N LEU A 413 -12.50 -5.79 -9.21
CA LEU A 413 -12.95 -7.17 -9.01
C LEU A 413 -12.18 -8.14 -9.94
N GLN A 414 -11.95 -7.77 -11.20
CA GLN A 414 -11.10 -8.53 -12.13
C GLN A 414 -9.64 -8.62 -11.62
N LYS A 415 -9.09 -7.56 -11.02
CA LYS A 415 -7.78 -7.59 -10.35
C LYS A 415 -7.74 -8.66 -9.26
N LEU A 416 -8.73 -8.65 -8.38
CA LEU A 416 -8.84 -9.63 -7.29
C LEU A 416 -8.99 -11.05 -7.86
N GLU A 417 -9.72 -11.25 -8.96
CA GLU A 417 -9.83 -12.56 -9.62
C GLU A 417 -8.46 -13.06 -10.13
N GLN A 418 -7.64 -12.20 -10.74
CA GLN A 418 -6.30 -12.59 -11.18
C GLN A 418 -5.34 -12.83 -10.01
N LEU A 419 -5.36 -11.96 -8.99
CA LEU A 419 -4.61 -12.18 -7.75
C LEU A 419 -4.99 -13.51 -7.08
N TYR A 420 -6.29 -13.86 -7.08
CA TYR A 420 -6.81 -15.12 -6.58
C TYR A 420 -6.34 -16.31 -7.43
N ARG A 421 -6.36 -16.20 -8.76
CA ARG A 421 -5.83 -17.22 -9.68
C ARG A 421 -4.34 -17.53 -9.44
N HIS A 422 -3.55 -16.54 -9.02
CA HIS A 422 -2.14 -16.72 -8.70
C HIS A 422 -1.86 -17.22 -7.27
N SER A 423 -2.75 -16.96 -6.32
CA SER A 423 -2.43 -17.03 -4.88
C SER A 423 -3.31 -17.98 -4.08
N CYS A 424 -4.51 -18.29 -4.57
CA CYS A 424 -5.44 -19.22 -3.96
C CYS A 424 -5.15 -20.66 -4.42
N PHE A 425 -4.77 -21.53 -3.49
CA PHE A 425 -4.43 -22.92 -3.79
C PHE A 425 -5.55 -23.92 -3.46
N ASP A 426 -6.52 -23.53 -2.62
CA ASP A 426 -7.57 -24.40 -2.08
C ASP A 426 -8.92 -24.30 -2.83
N ASP A 427 -9.13 -23.24 -3.61
CA ASP A 427 -10.34 -23.04 -4.42
C ASP A 427 -10.00 -22.75 -5.89
N ARG A 428 -9.79 -23.83 -6.66
CA ARG A 428 -9.49 -23.76 -8.10
C ARG A 428 -10.72 -23.45 -8.97
N LYS A 429 -11.92 -23.56 -8.42
CA LYS A 429 -13.20 -23.37 -9.13
C LYS A 429 -13.77 -21.97 -8.97
N PHE A 430 -13.22 -21.18 -8.04
CA PHE A 430 -13.71 -19.86 -7.63
C PHE A 430 -15.06 -19.94 -6.89
N ASP A 431 -15.40 -21.11 -6.33
CA ASP A 431 -16.62 -21.35 -5.55
C ASP A 431 -16.67 -20.50 -4.26
N LEU A 432 -15.49 -20.11 -3.74
CA LEU A 432 -15.32 -19.33 -2.51
C LEU A 432 -14.88 -17.87 -2.78
N PHE A 433 -14.70 -17.48 -4.04
CA PHE A 433 -14.16 -16.17 -4.42
C PHE A 433 -15.02 -15.01 -3.90
N ILE A 434 -16.31 -14.95 -4.24
CA ILE A 434 -17.20 -13.84 -3.85
C ILE A 434 -17.32 -13.70 -2.31
N PRO A 435 -17.55 -14.77 -1.52
CA PRO A 435 -17.50 -14.69 -0.06
C PRO A 435 -16.18 -14.14 0.51
N ARG A 436 -15.03 -14.55 -0.07
CA ARG A 436 -13.70 -14.07 0.35
C ARG A 436 -13.46 -12.61 -0.05
N VAL A 437 -14.01 -12.13 -1.17
CA VAL A 437 -13.93 -10.72 -1.57
C VAL A 437 -14.75 -9.86 -0.61
N TRP A 438 -15.97 -10.30 -0.27
CA TRP A 438 -16.82 -9.59 0.70
C TRP A 438 -16.15 -9.47 2.07
N VAL A 439 -15.53 -10.53 2.59
CA VAL A 439 -14.78 -10.48 3.87
C VAL A 439 -13.66 -9.44 3.82
N MET A 440 -12.85 -9.46 2.76
CA MET A 440 -11.74 -8.51 2.60
C MET A 440 -12.25 -7.05 2.49
N LEU A 441 -13.29 -6.78 1.70
CA LEU A 441 -13.90 -5.45 1.62
C LEU A 441 -14.47 -5.01 2.98
N LYS A 442 -15.17 -5.89 3.70
CA LYS A 442 -15.76 -5.58 5.01
C LYS A 442 -14.68 -5.27 6.06
N ARG A 443 -13.57 -6.03 6.04
CA ARG A 443 -12.39 -5.83 6.88
C ARG A 443 -11.81 -4.44 6.69
N TYR A 444 -11.45 -4.07 5.45
CA TYR A 444 -10.82 -2.78 5.16
C TYR A 444 -11.77 -1.60 5.43
N ALA A 445 -13.04 -1.70 5.05
CA ALA A 445 -14.05 -0.68 5.36
C ALA A 445 -14.15 -0.41 6.87
N THR A 446 -14.22 -1.47 7.68
CA THR A 446 -14.43 -1.33 9.13
C THR A 446 -13.14 -0.92 9.87
N PHE A 447 -11.97 -1.37 9.41
CA PHE A 447 -10.66 -0.91 9.87
C PHE A 447 -10.51 0.61 9.67
N LEU A 448 -10.81 1.11 8.47
CA LEU A 448 -10.73 2.53 8.15
C LEU A 448 -11.85 3.33 8.84
N GLY A 449 -12.99 2.70 9.12
CA GLY A 449 -14.14 3.34 9.77
C GLY A 449 -15.13 3.99 8.80
N VAL A 450 -15.06 3.62 7.52
CA VAL A 450 -15.92 4.11 6.44
C VAL A 450 -16.20 2.97 5.46
N ASN A 451 -17.46 2.81 5.03
CA ASN A 451 -17.80 1.97 3.88
C ASN A 451 -17.65 2.80 2.60
N PRO A 452 -16.59 2.63 1.79
CA PRO A 452 -16.28 3.56 0.72
C PRO A 452 -17.19 3.33 -0.50
N SER A 453 -17.70 4.42 -1.03
CA SER A 453 -18.54 4.51 -2.23
C SER A 453 -18.23 5.83 -2.95
N PRO A 454 -18.61 6.01 -4.23
CA PRO A 454 -18.38 7.26 -4.95
C PRO A 454 -18.87 8.52 -4.21
N ASN A 455 -19.93 8.41 -3.39
CA ASN A 455 -20.54 9.53 -2.69
C ASN A 455 -19.91 9.86 -1.32
N ASN A 456 -19.13 8.95 -0.71
CA ASN A 456 -18.58 9.15 0.64
C ASN A 456 -17.08 8.80 0.79
N ALA A 457 -16.44 8.25 -0.25
CA ALA A 457 -15.00 8.02 -0.31
C ALA A 457 -14.17 9.33 -0.28
N ASN A 458 -14.82 10.49 -0.39
CA ASN A 458 -14.17 11.80 -0.26
C ASN A 458 -13.87 12.24 1.20
N LEU A 459 -14.19 11.42 2.21
CA LEU A 459 -13.73 11.63 3.59
C LEU A 459 -12.20 11.53 3.70
N ASP A 460 -11.60 12.25 4.65
CA ASP A 460 -10.15 12.41 4.83
C ASP A 460 -9.36 11.12 5.21
N ILE A 461 -10.00 9.95 5.21
CA ILE A 461 -9.43 8.66 5.63
C ILE A 461 -8.62 8.04 4.47
N ARG A 462 -7.84 8.87 3.78
CA ARG A 462 -7.20 8.54 2.50
C ARG A 462 -5.81 7.91 2.71
N ASP A 463 -5.07 8.44 3.67
CA ASP A 463 -3.62 8.29 3.81
C ASP A 463 -3.17 6.86 4.12
N THR A 464 -3.90 6.14 4.98
CA THR A 464 -3.59 4.76 5.40
C THR A 464 -3.65 3.71 4.26
N GLN A 465 -4.15 4.09 3.07
CA GLN A 465 -4.21 3.20 1.90
C GLN A 465 -3.64 3.84 0.63
N GLN A 466 -3.03 5.03 0.69
CA GLN A 466 -2.41 5.64 -0.49
C GLN A 466 -1.33 4.73 -1.10
N SER A 467 -1.18 4.80 -2.42
CA SER A 467 -0.24 3.99 -3.21
C SER A 467 0.58 4.90 -4.13
N LEU A 468 1.75 4.47 -4.59
CA LEU A 468 2.59 5.29 -5.47
C LEU A 468 1.98 5.38 -6.89
N PRO A 469 2.32 6.41 -7.69
CA PRO A 469 2.00 6.43 -9.11
C PRO A 469 2.49 5.18 -9.84
N VAL A 470 1.73 4.73 -10.85
CA VAL A 470 2.09 3.59 -11.72
C VAL A 470 3.51 3.74 -12.29
N THR A 471 3.83 4.94 -12.77
CA THR A 471 5.15 5.30 -13.34
C THR A 471 6.29 5.23 -12.33
N VAL A 472 6.01 5.44 -11.04
CA VAL A 472 6.98 5.27 -9.96
C VAL A 472 7.28 3.80 -9.75
N PHE A 473 6.25 2.93 -9.66
CA PHE A 473 6.47 1.48 -9.56
C PHE A 473 7.18 0.88 -10.78
N GLU A 474 6.82 1.31 -12.00
CA GLU A 474 7.55 0.95 -13.23
C GLU A 474 9.04 1.32 -13.14
N CYS A 475 9.34 2.51 -12.62
CA CYS A 475 10.72 2.96 -12.44
C CYS A 475 11.45 2.20 -11.31
N LEU A 476 10.79 1.93 -10.19
CA LEU A 476 11.33 1.16 -9.07
C LEU A 476 11.68 -0.27 -9.51
N ASN A 477 10.81 -0.92 -10.30
CA ASN A 477 11.11 -2.22 -10.88
C ASN A 477 12.29 -2.15 -11.86
N ARG A 478 12.24 -1.24 -12.85
CA ARG A 478 13.24 -1.15 -13.92
C ARG A 478 14.64 -0.74 -13.42
N ALA A 479 14.72 0.27 -12.54
CA ALA A 479 15.99 0.86 -12.12
C ALA A 479 16.59 0.19 -10.87
N PHE A 480 15.75 -0.33 -9.97
CA PHE A 480 16.15 -0.87 -8.67
C PHE A 480 15.72 -2.32 -8.44
N GLY A 481 15.17 -2.98 -9.45
CA GLY A 481 14.73 -4.37 -9.37
C GLY A 481 13.63 -4.62 -8.34
N VAL A 482 12.88 -3.60 -7.90
CA VAL A 482 11.81 -3.79 -6.92
C VAL A 482 10.75 -4.73 -7.46
N THR A 483 10.34 -5.72 -6.67
CA THR A 483 9.26 -6.65 -7.05
C THR A 483 8.19 -6.83 -5.97
N PHE A 484 8.29 -6.10 -4.85
CA PHE A 484 7.53 -6.36 -3.64
C PHE A 484 7.25 -5.07 -2.87
N GLU A 485 6.00 -4.89 -2.41
CA GLU A 485 5.57 -3.79 -1.54
C GLU A 485 5.54 -4.25 -0.07
N CYS A 486 6.28 -3.58 0.82
CA CYS A 486 6.27 -3.89 2.25
C CYS A 486 4.93 -3.52 2.92
N PHE A 487 4.18 -2.55 2.38
CA PHE A 487 2.93 -2.07 2.95
C PHE A 487 1.87 -1.87 1.86
N ALA A 488 1.01 -2.85 1.68
CA ALA A 488 -0.10 -2.77 0.74
C ALA A 488 -1.33 -3.55 1.24
N SER A 489 -2.34 -3.63 0.38
CA SER A 489 -3.57 -4.41 0.49
C SER A 489 -3.91 -5.00 -0.89
N PRO A 490 -4.79 -6.01 -0.99
CA PRO A 490 -5.30 -6.49 -2.28
C PRO A 490 -5.86 -5.36 -3.16
N LEU A 491 -6.39 -4.31 -2.52
CA LEU A 491 -7.02 -3.15 -3.15
C LEU A 491 -6.01 -2.13 -3.69
N ASN A 492 -4.84 -1.98 -3.07
CA ASN A 492 -3.88 -0.93 -3.44
C ASN A 492 -2.53 -1.42 -4.03
N CYS A 493 -2.22 -2.73 -3.93
CA CYS A 493 -0.94 -3.27 -4.42
C CYS A 493 -0.74 -3.10 -5.93
N TYR A 494 0.50 -2.85 -6.34
CA TYR A 494 0.97 -2.85 -7.72
C TYR A 494 1.46 -4.23 -8.15
N PHE A 495 2.18 -4.95 -7.30
CA PHE A 495 2.69 -6.30 -7.58
C PHE A 495 1.76 -7.40 -7.04
N ARG A 496 1.83 -8.62 -7.59
CA ARG A 496 1.16 -9.81 -7.02
C ARG A 496 1.84 -10.38 -5.74
N GLN A 497 2.83 -9.66 -5.20
CA GLN A 497 3.52 -10.02 -3.96
C GLN A 497 3.76 -8.79 -3.09
N TYR A 498 3.19 -8.80 -1.91
CA TYR A 498 3.21 -7.68 -0.98
C TYR A 498 2.98 -8.17 0.44
N CYS A 499 3.32 -7.35 1.44
CA CYS A 499 2.90 -7.53 2.82
C CYS A 499 1.66 -6.67 3.11
N SER A 500 0.77 -7.17 3.98
CA SER A 500 -0.46 -6.46 4.39
C SER A 500 -0.83 -6.77 5.83
N ALA A 501 -1.71 -5.97 6.43
CA ALA A 501 -2.12 -6.13 7.82
C ALA A 501 -2.87 -7.44 8.10
N PHE A 502 -3.67 -7.94 7.14
CA PHE A 502 -4.67 -8.97 7.39
C PHE A 502 -4.38 -10.29 6.65
N ALA A 503 -3.41 -11.05 7.17
CA ALA A 503 -3.02 -12.35 6.62
C ALA A 503 -4.18 -13.34 6.40
N ASP A 504 -5.22 -13.29 7.23
CA ASP A 504 -6.35 -14.23 7.22
C ASP A 504 -7.34 -14.02 6.06
N CYS A 505 -7.38 -12.82 5.45
CA CYS A 505 -8.20 -12.52 4.28
C CYS A 505 -7.39 -12.15 3.03
N ASP A 506 -6.21 -11.55 3.20
CA ASP A 506 -5.46 -11.00 2.06
C ASP A 506 -4.57 -12.03 1.36
N SER A 507 -4.28 -13.17 2.01
CA SER A 507 -3.37 -14.18 1.48
C SER A 507 -3.93 -14.87 0.23
N TYR A 508 -5.25 -15.01 0.12
CA TYR A 508 -5.89 -15.49 -1.11
C TYR A 508 -5.63 -14.58 -2.31
N TYR A 509 -5.20 -13.33 -2.10
CA TYR A 509 -4.90 -12.34 -3.14
C TYR A 509 -3.41 -11.98 -3.22
N GLY A 510 -2.54 -12.75 -2.57
CA GLY A 510 -1.09 -12.59 -2.69
C GLY A 510 -0.41 -11.92 -1.49
N SER A 511 -1.12 -11.63 -0.39
CA SER A 511 -0.45 -11.14 0.81
C SER A 511 0.49 -12.17 1.42
N ARG A 512 1.68 -11.70 1.79
CA ARG A 512 2.66 -12.43 2.59
C ARG A 512 2.46 -12.17 4.10
N GLY A 513 1.37 -11.50 4.51
CA GLY A 513 1.08 -11.16 5.91
C GLY A 513 1.80 -9.90 6.38
N PRO A 514 1.78 -9.59 7.69
CA PRO A 514 2.34 -8.34 8.22
C PRO A 514 3.86 -8.22 7.98
N PHE A 515 4.32 -7.02 7.61
CA PHE A 515 5.72 -6.78 7.28
C PHE A 515 6.67 -7.18 8.41
N LEU A 516 6.35 -6.86 9.67
CA LEU A 516 7.18 -7.16 10.84
C LEU A 516 7.39 -8.67 11.11
N GLN A 517 6.66 -9.53 10.41
CA GLN A 517 6.78 -10.99 10.46
C GLN A 517 7.53 -11.57 9.23
N LEU A 518 7.90 -10.75 8.25
CA LEU A 518 8.54 -11.18 7.01
C LEU A 518 10.03 -11.48 7.24
N ARG A 519 10.38 -12.77 7.23
CA ARG A 519 11.77 -13.22 7.34
C ARG A 519 12.46 -13.23 5.97
N ALA A 520 12.60 -12.05 5.37
CA ALA A 520 13.29 -11.87 4.09
C ALA A 520 14.79 -12.16 4.22
N VAL A 521 15.35 -12.76 3.18
CA VAL A 521 16.77 -13.08 3.06
C VAL A 521 17.37 -12.27 1.91
N SER A 522 16.68 -12.21 0.77
CA SER A 522 17.10 -11.40 -0.38
C SER A 522 15.90 -10.82 -1.11
N GLY A 523 16.16 -9.80 -1.94
CA GLY A 523 15.14 -9.14 -2.75
C GLY A 523 15.29 -7.62 -2.74
N SER A 524 14.53 -6.95 -3.60
CA SER A 524 14.42 -5.49 -3.62
C SER A 524 12.96 -5.09 -3.41
N PHE A 525 12.77 -4.17 -2.47
CA PHE A 525 11.50 -3.83 -1.84
C PHE A 525 11.22 -2.33 -1.93
N GLU A 526 9.96 -1.98 -2.12
CA GLU A 526 9.40 -0.67 -1.83
C GLU A 526 8.76 -0.70 -0.44
N ALA A 527 8.82 0.42 0.30
CA ALA A 527 8.18 0.54 1.59
C ALA A 527 7.64 1.95 1.86
N ASN A 528 6.34 2.13 1.65
CA ASN A 528 5.55 3.30 2.08
C ASN A 528 4.67 2.94 3.30
N PRO A 529 5.21 2.91 4.53
CA PRO A 529 4.44 2.57 5.74
C PRO A 529 3.34 3.61 6.03
N PRO A 530 2.15 3.18 6.51
CA PRO A 530 1.10 4.11 6.91
C PRO A 530 1.53 4.91 8.15
N TYR A 531 1.03 6.13 8.30
CA TYR A 531 1.45 7.04 9.37
C TYR A 531 1.02 6.56 10.77
N CYS A 532 1.94 5.91 11.46
CA CYS A 532 1.92 5.51 12.86
C CYS A 532 3.38 5.43 13.30
N GLU A 533 3.81 6.27 14.24
CA GLU A 533 5.24 6.44 14.56
C GLU A 533 5.86 5.13 15.07
N GLU A 534 5.14 4.40 15.91
CA GLU A 534 5.58 3.12 16.47
C GLU A 534 5.73 2.04 15.37
N LEU A 535 4.82 2.01 14.39
CA LEU A 535 4.91 1.09 13.25
C LEU A 535 6.05 1.48 12.32
N MET A 536 6.21 2.77 12.01
CA MET A 536 7.31 3.28 11.19
C MET A 536 8.65 2.95 11.83
N GLU A 537 8.82 3.21 13.13
CA GLU A 537 10.05 2.86 13.85
C GLU A 537 10.28 1.35 13.91
N ALA A 538 9.26 0.55 14.23
CA ALA A 538 9.37 -0.91 14.23
C ALA A 538 9.76 -1.46 12.84
N SER A 539 9.33 -0.78 11.77
CA SER A 539 9.66 -1.13 10.39
C SER A 539 11.13 -0.84 10.06
N VAL A 540 11.65 0.32 10.46
CA VAL A 540 13.09 0.64 10.33
C VAL A 540 13.93 -0.37 11.13
N ASN A 541 13.57 -0.63 12.39
CA ASN A 541 14.19 -1.68 13.21
C ASN A 541 14.15 -3.06 12.54
N HIS A 542 13.10 -3.38 11.77
CA HIS A 542 12.99 -4.64 11.08
C HIS A 542 13.89 -4.69 9.84
N MET A 543 13.88 -3.65 9.01
CA MET A 543 14.76 -3.52 7.85
C MET A 543 16.23 -3.61 8.24
N GLU A 544 16.66 -2.87 9.27
CA GLU A 544 18.06 -2.88 9.74
C GLU A 544 18.50 -4.27 10.20
N ARG A 545 17.63 -5.04 10.90
CA ARG A 545 17.91 -6.43 11.28
C ARG A 545 18.02 -7.33 10.04
N LEU A 546 17.09 -7.26 9.10
CA LEU A 546 17.14 -8.09 7.88
C LEU A 546 18.39 -7.79 7.02
N LEU A 547 18.81 -6.52 6.95
CA LEU A 547 20.01 -6.07 6.24
C LEU A 547 21.32 -6.50 6.93
N ASN A 548 21.32 -6.57 8.26
CA ASN A 548 22.42 -7.07 9.08
C ASN A 548 22.57 -8.60 8.98
N ASP A 549 21.44 -9.31 9.11
CA ASP A 549 21.43 -10.77 9.29
C ASP A 549 21.60 -11.54 7.97
N SER A 550 21.50 -10.86 6.82
CA SER A 550 21.63 -11.47 5.49
C SER A 550 22.89 -11.02 4.72
N PRO A 551 23.70 -11.97 4.21
CA PRO A 551 24.78 -11.68 3.26
C PRO A 551 24.29 -11.59 1.80
N GLU A 552 23.04 -11.97 1.51
CA GLU A 552 22.48 -11.96 0.15
C GLU A 552 22.06 -10.54 -0.28
N PRO A 553 21.93 -10.23 -1.58
CA PRO A 553 21.47 -8.91 -2.02
C PRO A 553 20.11 -8.52 -1.46
N LEU A 554 20.07 -7.51 -0.59
CA LEU A 554 18.86 -7.01 0.06
C LEU A 554 18.80 -5.47 0.02
N SER A 555 17.66 -4.93 -0.40
CA SER A 555 17.44 -3.51 -0.64
C SER A 555 16.02 -3.08 -0.27
N PHE A 556 15.88 -2.05 0.56
CA PHE A 556 14.62 -1.39 0.86
C PHE A 556 14.68 0.07 0.39
N ILE A 557 13.73 0.47 -0.45
CA ILE A 557 13.50 1.87 -0.83
C ILE A 557 12.33 2.35 0.00
N VAL A 558 12.63 3.14 1.02
CA VAL A 558 11.67 3.57 2.04
C VAL A 558 11.21 4.99 1.73
N LEU A 559 9.89 5.21 1.75
CA LEU A 559 9.25 6.50 1.51
C LEU A 559 8.51 6.92 2.79
N VAL A 560 8.80 8.12 3.29
CA VAL A 560 8.14 8.67 4.50
C VAL A 560 7.84 10.15 4.32
N PRO A 561 6.77 10.68 4.95
CA PRO A 561 6.51 12.12 4.97
C PRO A 561 7.66 12.90 5.62
N ASP A 562 8.03 14.04 5.03
CA ASP A 562 9.08 14.95 5.51
C ASP A 562 8.56 15.84 6.66
N TYR A 563 8.18 15.22 7.78
CA TYR A 563 7.78 15.91 8.99
C TYR A 563 9.01 16.26 9.82
N ARG A 564 9.16 17.54 10.17
CA ARG A 564 10.34 18.08 10.91
C ARG A 564 10.00 18.77 12.23
N GLU A 565 8.73 19.04 12.49
CA GLU A 565 8.28 19.81 13.66
C GLU A 565 7.11 19.10 14.38
N PRO A 566 7.39 18.09 15.23
CA PRO A 566 8.68 17.46 15.48
C PRO A 566 9.03 16.40 14.41
N THR A 567 10.33 16.11 14.24
CA THR A 567 10.79 15.01 13.37
C THR A 567 10.46 13.65 13.98
N PRO A 568 9.73 12.74 13.28
CA PRO A 568 9.46 11.40 13.77
C PRO A 568 10.74 10.59 14.01
N ALA A 569 10.77 9.79 15.08
CA ALA A 569 11.92 8.94 15.43
C ALA A 569 12.35 8.01 14.29
N ALA A 570 11.39 7.47 13.54
CA ALA A 570 11.64 6.65 12.36
C ALA A 570 12.44 7.39 11.26
N LEU A 571 12.14 8.67 11.00
CA LEU A 571 12.85 9.46 10.00
C LEU A 571 14.29 9.77 10.46
N LEU A 572 14.48 10.18 11.71
CA LEU A 572 15.82 10.37 12.29
C LEU A 572 16.69 9.10 12.16
N ARG A 573 16.09 7.93 12.42
CA ARG A 573 16.77 6.64 12.29
C ARG A 573 17.08 6.23 10.85
N LEU A 574 16.17 6.48 9.91
CA LEU A 574 16.45 6.30 8.48
C LEU A 574 17.64 7.15 8.04
N GLU A 575 17.69 8.41 8.50
CA GLU A 575 18.74 9.35 8.18
C GLU A 575 20.10 8.99 8.82
N SER A 576 20.10 8.34 9.99
CA SER A 576 21.32 7.90 10.69
C SER A 576 21.73 6.45 10.40
N SER A 577 20.96 5.68 9.63
CA SER A 577 21.21 4.24 9.45
C SER A 577 22.54 3.95 8.73
N GLN A 578 23.32 3.00 9.26
CA GLN A 578 24.56 2.52 8.60
C GLN A 578 24.32 1.87 7.23
N PHE A 579 23.08 1.45 6.94
CA PHE A 579 22.71 0.88 5.65
C PHE A 579 22.25 1.92 4.63
N LYS A 580 22.15 3.21 5.01
CA LYS A 580 21.76 4.30 4.11
C LYS A 580 22.80 4.48 3.00
N ARG A 581 22.35 4.39 1.75
CA ARG A 581 23.19 4.56 0.54
C ARG A 581 22.93 5.86 -0.20
N LYS A 582 21.67 6.29 -0.23
CA LYS A 582 21.23 7.55 -0.82
C LYS A 582 19.99 8.04 -0.07
N GLN A 583 19.79 9.34 -0.08
CA GLN A 583 18.60 10.02 0.40
C GLN A 583 18.28 11.16 -0.57
N VAL A 584 17.00 11.35 -0.90
CA VAL A 584 16.48 12.53 -1.58
C VAL A 584 15.15 12.94 -0.94
N THR A 585 14.76 14.20 -1.12
CA THR A 585 13.45 14.70 -0.70
C THR A 585 12.75 15.28 -1.92
N ILE A 586 11.49 14.90 -2.13
CA ILE A 586 10.61 15.55 -3.10
C ILE A 586 9.81 16.62 -2.34
N PRO A 587 9.83 17.90 -2.75
CA PRO A 587 9.08 18.94 -2.07
C PRO A 587 7.57 18.71 -2.03
N ALA A 588 6.92 19.39 -1.07
CA ALA A 588 5.46 19.43 -0.99
C ALA A 588 4.86 20.01 -2.27
N PHE A 589 3.69 19.52 -2.66
CA PHE A 589 2.92 19.92 -3.85
C PHE A 589 3.56 19.59 -5.23
N GLU A 590 4.81 19.11 -5.29
CA GLU A 590 5.52 18.74 -6.52
C GLU A 590 5.30 17.27 -6.97
N HIS A 591 4.49 16.51 -6.24
CA HIS A 591 4.20 15.10 -6.56
C HIS A 591 2.77 14.69 -6.19
N GLU A 592 2.32 13.58 -6.77
CA GLU A 592 1.00 13.00 -6.57
C GLU A 592 1.12 11.55 -6.09
N PHE A 593 0.20 11.12 -5.24
CA PHE A 593 -0.04 9.72 -4.88
C PHE A 593 -1.34 9.22 -5.52
N ARG A 594 -1.54 7.91 -5.53
CA ARG A 594 -2.81 7.27 -5.87
C ARG A 594 -3.70 7.15 -4.63
N HIS A 595 -4.97 7.48 -4.81
CA HIS A 595 -5.98 7.51 -3.77
C HIS A 595 -6.23 6.14 -3.12
N GLY A 596 -6.34 6.06 -1.78
CA GLY A 596 -6.56 4.79 -1.07
C GLY A 596 -7.85 4.03 -1.49
N PHE A 597 -8.97 4.75 -1.62
CA PHE A 597 -10.22 4.22 -2.19
C PHE A 597 -10.24 4.06 -3.73
N GLN A 598 -9.09 3.88 -4.39
CA GLN A 598 -9.02 3.69 -5.85
C GLN A 598 -9.85 2.51 -6.39
N HIS A 599 -10.24 1.56 -5.51
CA HIS A 599 -11.07 0.42 -5.84
C HIS A 599 -12.58 0.73 -5.98
N VAL A 600 -13.05 1.94 -5.59
CA VAL A 600 -14.44 2.40 -5.79
C VAL A 600 -14.55 3.79 -6.43
N LEU A 601 -13.49 4.58 -6.44
CA LEU A 601 -13.51 5.94 -7.01
C LEU A 601 -13.48 5.96 -8.53
N ASN A 602 -13.94 7.07 -9.10
CA ASN A 602 -13.86 7.32 -10.54
C ASN A 602 -12.42 7.66 -10.95
N ARG A 603 -12.06 7.38 -12.21
CA ARG A 603 -10.70 7.59 -12.75
C ARG A 603 -10.18 9.03 -12.60
N THR A 604 -11.07 10.01 -12.56
CA THR A 604 -10.75 11.45 -12.40
C THR A 604 -10.34 11.83 -10.97
N GLU A 605 -10.66 11.02 -9.97
CA GLU A 605 -10.44 11.30 -8.53
C GLU A 605 -9.24 10.51 -7.95
N LEU A 606 -8.52 9.77 -8.80
CA LEU A 606 -7.50 8.82 -8.36
C LEU A 606 -6.15 9.45 -8.00
N ASN A 607 -5.83 10.64 -8.50
CA ASN A 607 -4.58 11.32 -8.19
C ASN A 607 -4.78 12.33 -7.07
N VAL A 608 -3.99 12.22 -6.01
CA VAL A 608 -4.00 13.10 -4.83
C VAL A 608 -2.66 13.80 -4.75
N ARG A 609 -2.63 15.13 -4.86
CA ARG A 609 -1.41 15.91 -4.68
C ARG A 609 -0.95 15.85 -3.22
N SER A 610 0.33 15.59 -2.99
CA SER A 610 0.87 15.58 -1.64
C SER A 610 0.98 17.00 -1.09
N ASN A 611 0.43 17.23 0.11
CA ASN A 611 0.58 18.50 0.83
C ASN A 611 1.88 18.60 1.63
N HIS A 612 2.70 17.55 1.61
CA HIS A 612 3.93 17.40 2.40
C HIS A 612 5.07 16.91 1.51
N GLY A 613 6.31 17.18 1.91
CA GLY A 613 7.46 16.58 1.26
C GLY A 613 7.49 15.06 1.48
N THR A 614 8.12 14.32 0.58
CA THR A 614 8.37 12.88 0.75
C THR A 614 9.88 12.64 0.74
N VAL A 615 10.41 12.09 1.83
CA VAL A 615 11.80 11.64 1.92
C VAL A 615 11.87 10.21 1.38
N ILE A 616 12.80 9.97 0.45
CA ILE A 616 13.08 8.65 -0.11
C ILE A 616 14.49 8.24 0.33
N VAL A 617 14.60 7.07 0.96
CA VAL A 617 15.85 6.55 1.54
C VAL A 617 16.12 5.13 1.02
N TRP A 618 17.31 4.92 0.49
CA TRP A 618 17.79 3.59 0.06
C TRP A 618 18.58 2.94 1.18
N LEU A 619 18.01 1.93 1.84
CA LEU A 619 18.69 1.09 2.81
C LEU A 619 19.14 -0.22 2.15
N GLN A 620 20.45 -0.46 2.05
CA GLN A 620 20.99 -1.63 1.36
C GLN A 620 22.22 -2.20 2.08
N ASN A 621 22.29 -3.52 2.19
CA ASN A 621 23.52 -4.20 2.60
C ASN A 621 24.54 -4.16 1.44
N ALA A 622 25.78 -4.61 1.66
CA ALA A 622 26.84 -4.49 0.65
C ALA A 622 26.49 -5.17 -0.68
N ALA A 623 25.90 -6.37 -0.62
CA ALA A 623 25.47 -7.13 -1.79
C ALA A 623 24.26 -6.48 -2.50
N GLY A 624 23.34 -5.86 -1.75
CA GLY A 624 22.21 -5.11 -2.28
C GLY A 624 22.64 -3.84 -3.00
N TYR A 625 23.59 -3.10 -2.41
CA TYR A 625 24.19 -1.90 -3.01
C TYR A 625 24.91 -2.24 -4.33
N HIS A 626 25.78 -3.25 -4.35
CA HIS A 626 26.45 -3.70 -5.56
C HIS A 626 25.47 -4.09 -6.69
N LYS A 627 24.28 -4.58 -6.36
CA LYS A 627 23.28 -5.03 -7.35
C LYS A 627 22.33 -3.93 -7.80
N TRP A 628 21.92 -3.05 -6.90
CA TRP A 628 20.84 -2.07 -7.08
C TRP A 628 21.27 -0.67 -6.64
N GLU A 629 22.53 -0.31 -6.92
CA GLU A 629 23.14 0.97 -6.58
C GLU A 629 22.27 2.17 -6.99
N PRO A 630 22.00 3.13 -6.09
CA PRO A 630 21.34 4.39 -6.40
C PRO A 630 22.30 5.40 -7.05
N THR A 631 22.70 5.09 -8.30
CA THR A 631 23.43 6.02 -9.17
C THR A 631 22.56 7.25 -9.46
N GLU A 632 23.19 8.39 -9.78
CA GLU A 632 22.45 9.64 -10.03
C GLU A 632 21.43 9.51 -11.17
N GLU A 633 21.73 8.73 -12.23
CA GLU A 633 20.80 8.50 -13.34
C GLU A 633 19.55 7.72 -12.91
N ARG A 634 19.72 6.71 -12.05
CA ARG A 634 18.61 5.89 -11.52
C ARG A 634 17.75 6.70 -10.54
N VAL A 635 18.39 7.54 -9.72
CA VAL A 635 17.72 8.42 -8.77
C VAL A 635 16.95 9.52 -9.51
N GLN A 636 17.57 10.16 -10.51
CA GLN A 636 16.91 11.19 -11.31
C GLN A 636 15.74 10.62 -12.14
N ALA A 637 15.87 9.41 -12.66
CA ALA A 637 14.77 8.71 -13.33
C ALA A 637 13.57 8.45 -12.39
N LEU A 638 13.83 8.18 -11.11
CA LEU A 638 12.77 8.03 -10.10
C LEU A 638 12.11 9.37 -9.77
N LEU A 639 12.89 10.45 -9.60
CA LEU A 639 12.37 11.80 -9.37
C LEU A 639 11.47 12.27 -10.53
N GLU A 640 11.91 12.06 -11.78
CA GLU A 640 11.09 12.32 -12.97
C GLU A 640 9.83 11.45 -13.00
N ALA A 641 9.90 10.21 -12.51
CA ALA A 641 8.73 9.32 -12.41
C ALA A 641 7.64 9.84 -11.44
N PHE A 642 8.02 10.65 -10.44
CA PHE A 642 7.09 11.26 -9.47
C PHE A 642 6.35 12.50 -9.99
N ARG A 643 6.86 13.20 -11.01
CA ARG A 643 6.27 14.47 -11.50
C ARG A 643 4.79 14.30 -11.91
N PRO A 644 3.91 15.28 -11.66
CA PRO A 644 2.49 15.18 -12.03
C PRO A 644 2.29 14.85 -13.52
N GLY A 645 1.29 14.00 -13.82
CA GLY A 645 1.09 13.49 -15.18
C GLY A 645 0.90 14.59 -16.24
N ARG A 646 0.18 15.66 -15.89
CA ARG A 646 -0.09 16.82 -16.77
C ARG A 646 1.18 17.60 -17.14
N GLU A 647 2.16 17.64 -16.24
CA GLU A 647 3.43 18.34 -16.47
C GLU A 647 4.32 17.51 -17.38
N ARG A 648 4.43 16.20 -17.13
CA ARG A 648 5.13 15.27 -18.02
C ARG A 648 4.51 15.20 -19.43
N GLU A 649 3.18 15.24 -19.54
CA GLU A 649 2.49 15.29 -20.83
C GLU A 649 2.74 16.60 -21.57
N ARG A 650 2.80 17.74 -20.87
CA ARG A 650 3.18 19.04 -21.44
C ARG A 650 4.62 19.03 -21.93
N ASP A 651 5.58 18.70 -21.08
CA ASP A 651 7.00 18.69 -21.43
C ASP A 651 7.28 17.75 -22.61
N ARG A 652 6.59 16.60 -22.66
CA ARG A 652 6.66 15.67 -23.80
C ARG A 652 6.07 16.28 -25.08
N GLN A 653 5.01 17.07 -25.01
CA GLN A 653 4.45 17.78 -26.17
C GLN A 653 5.38 18.92 -26.62
N GLU A 654 6.02 19.63 -25.70
CA GLU A 654 6.99 20.69 -26.00
C GLU A 654 8.27 20.11 -26.64
N LEU A 655 8.80 18.99 -26.12
CA LEU A 655 9.94 18.26 -26.71
C LEU A 655 9.64 17.65 -28.09
N LEU A 656 8.37 17.29 -28.37
CA LEU A 656 7.92 16.81 -29.68
C LEU A 656 7.49 17.96 -30.62
N SER A 657 7.45 19.20 -30.14
CA SER A 657 7.14 20.36 -30.97
C SER A 657 8.37 20.75 -31.80
N PRO A 658 8.25 20.97 -33.12
CA PRO A 658 9.38 21.34 -33.94
C PRO A 658 9.89 22.71 -33.52
N THR A 659 11.14 22.77 -33.05
CA THR A 659 11.78 24.00 -32.62
C THR A 659 11.78 25.00 -33.77
N ARG A 660 11.02 26.10 -33.64
CA ARG A 660 11.11 27.21 -34.60
C ARG A 660 12.52 27.78 -34.51
N GLN A 661 13.36 27.44 -35.50
CA GLN A 661 14.57 28.20 -35.77
C GLN A 661 14.15 29.65 -35.97
N GLY A 662 14.64 30.54 -35.11
CA GLY A 662 14.12 31.90 -35.00
C GLY A 662 14.40 32.70 -36.26
N SER A 663 13.34 33.10 -36.97
CA SER A 663 13.41 34.25 -37.86
C SER A 663 13.63 35.49 -37.00
N THR A 664 14.80 36.12 -37.15
CA THR A 664 15.09 37.43 -36.56
C THR A 664 14.04 38.43 -36.99
N THR A 665 13.19 38.85 -36.06
CA THR A 665 12.29 39.99 -36.24
C THR A 665 12.91 41.18 -35.52
N GLU A 666 13.10 42.26 -36.28
CA GLU A 666 13.76 43.47 -35.83
C GLU A 666 12.96 44.16 -34.72
N LYS A 667 13.66 44.79 -33.78
CA LYS A 667 13.03 45.63 -32.76
C LYS A 667 12.54 46.91 -33.43
N GLN A 668 11.23 47.18 -33.36
CA GLN A 668 10.75 48.56 -33.45
C GLN A 668 11.01 49.26 -32.12
N GLU A 669 11.74 50.38 -32.16
CA GLU A 669 11.91 51.27 -31.03
C GLU A 669 10.57 51.96 -30.70
N VAL A 670 10.23 52.01 -29.41
CA VAL A 670 9.12 52.84 -28.91
C VAL A 670 9.73 54.12 -28.34
N THR A 671 9.59 55.21 -29.08
CA THR A 671 10.00 56.54 -28.62
C THR A 671 9.05 57.04 -27.53
N VAL A 672 9.61 57.56 -26.44
CA VAL A 672 8.85 58.11 -25.30
C VAL A 672 8.38 59.53 -25.60
N HIS A 673 7.13 59.83 -25.25
CA HIS A 673 6.63 61.17 -24.93
C HIS A 673 5.71 61.10 -23.71
#